data_AF-A0A1M4N193-F1
#
_entry.id   AF-A0A1M4N193-F1
#
_cell.length_a   1.000
_cell.length_b   1.000
_cell.length_c   1.000
_cell.angle_alpha   90.00
_cell.angle_beta   90.00
_cell.angle_gamma   90.00
#
_symmetry.space_group_name_H-M   'P 1'
#
loop_
_entity.id
_entity.type
_entity.pdbx_description
1 polymer ?
#
loop_
_entity_poly.entity_id
_entity_poly.type
_entity_poly.pdbx_seq_one_letter_code
_entity_poly.pdbx_strand_id
1 'polypeptide(L)'
;MHFAVHFPKHLRLWATIISIGVTGAPGHSGPDLSNTILILEERFEQGLNRFDGVKGLWSTLPRNGRLMTNAAEAVFLDHGVLEGDADDALPVLHAPTKDGLHLRSARLPAVTQEAVHDYMHRTGQGKQAQRVRYASAEITTSQTWAQTYGYFEIVARFPRGKGRWPAFWLTHAGLGWPPEIDVVEAYGAGLDQPTPKDNTFNTAVFFDARDRNMEETHEVNITNPFAEQLKNAVPKSKERGNTTVYNFWRLVDAQGEFKANIYDDFHTYAVMWSPESIVFYFGKDRDSLREVYRTPTPDDVHDPMFLIANDQFTARGGFWSPRPNAIDRVLDPQNAFVVQSVVVRALSPETKISLADGASAFDHRSTEVFDTLGDDYIAPGDGFDVVHLTGGRDQIGLTRSRFNKVISGFGPDDIVTLEGYPFASSASAMKRLTQVGPDVWLPTGADPGDPHTVIFKETTVEAFSPHQFDVKWPVPLDHWRVNALKPSAALSDTDDDGVLNSDGPEAWYTDDGAPVRMVGTAGSDRYFVTHPETVIDEPVDGGVDEIISRIDMVVPANIERAIAQAQGITLTARPEGSRLETTVKNVTLEGSVGNDLFVLPQDLANVRVRIDLPSAQDQLRGFGPNHSLLFSDALNATRADWRFRDVPEGTQIIFSDEDSLLVEGIGQEALRQMIGLS
;
A
#
# COMPACT_ATOMS: atom_id res chain seq x y z
N MET A 1 -7.37 23.85 48.68
CA MET A 1 -6.55 25.01 49.10
C MET A 1 -5.41 25.13 48.11
N HIS A 2 -5.27 26.32 47.50
CA HIS A 2 -4.33 26.60 46.41
C HIS A 2 -2.87 26.29 46.79
N PHE A 3 -2.14 25.63 45.88
CA PHE A 3 -0.70 25.81 45.75
C PHE A 3 -0.36 26.02 44.28
N ALA A 4 -0.02 27.28 43.98
CA ALA A 4 0.54 27.72 42.72
C ALA A 4 2.01 27.28 42.65
N VAL A 5 2.41 26.68 41.54
CA VAL A 5 3.83 26.51 41.19
C VAL A 5 4.18 27.61 40.19
N HIS A 6 5.05 28.52 40.65
CA HIS A 6 5.68 29.57 39.86
C HIS A 6 6.64 28.96 38.83
N PHE A 7 6.42 29.25 37.55
CA PHE A 7 7.49 29.16 36.54
C PHE A 7 8.06 30.57 36.31
N PRO A 8 9.39 30.76 36.36
CA PRO A 8 9.99 32.07 36.17
C PRO A 8 9.92 32.48 34.69
N LYS A 9 9.38 33.68 34.46
CA LYS A 9 9.61 34.46 33.24
C LYS A 9 11.05 34.99 33.26
N HIS A 10 11.58 35.21 32.06
CA HIS A 10 12.83 35.89 31.71
C HIS A 10 14.04 34.99 31.42
N LEU A 11 14.11 34.46 30.20
CA LEU A 11 15.33 34.58 29.39
C LEU A 11 14.94 35.15 28.02
N ARG A 12 15.17 36.45 27.84
CA ARG A 12 15.26 37.05 26.50
C ARG A 12 16.56 36.55 25.89
N LEU A 13 16.52 35.42 25.17
CA LEU A 13 17.60 35.11 24.24
C LEU A 13 17.48 36.07 23.07
N TRP A 14 18.53 36.85 22.91
CA TRP A 14 18.75 37.73 21.77
C TRP A 14 18.66 36.89 20.51
N ALA A 15 17.87 37.36 19.54
CA ALA A 15 17.96 36.90 18.17
C ALA A 15 19.36 37.28 17.65
N THR A 16 20.35 36.43 17.92
CA THR A 16 21.54 36.37 17.09
C THR A 16 21.05 35.79 15.78
N ILE A 17 20.81 36.68 14.82
CA ILE A 17 20.87 36.34 13.40
C ILE A 17 22.27 35.78 13.20
N ILE A 18 22.44 34.48 13.37
CA ILE A 18 23.56 33.78 12.76
C ILE A 18 23.20 33.82 11.29
N SER A 19 23.74 34.84 10.61
CA SER A 19 23.92 34.80 9.18
C SER A 19 24.91 33.67 8.90
N ILE A 20 24.41 32.43 8.94
CA ILE A 20 25.06 31.36 8.18
C ILE A 20 24.88 31.84 6.74
N GLY A 21 25.97 32.30 6.16
CA GLY A 21 26.01 32.65 4.75
C GLY A 21 25.72 31.39 3.95
N VAL A 22 24.44 31.13 3.68
CA VAL A 22 24.02 30.43 2.48
C VAL A 22 23.93 31.50 1.39
N THR A 23 25.08 32.05 1.02
CA THR A 23 25.26 32.59 -0.33
C THR A 23 25.55 31.41 -1.25
N GLY A 24 24.52 30.64 -1.53
CA GLY A 24 24.49 29.74 -2.67
C GLY A 24 23.26 30.13 -3.47
N ALA A 25 23.44 30.68 -4.67
CA ALA A 25 22.36 30.70 -5.65
C ALA A 25 21.84 29.25 -5.82
N PRO A 26 20.54 29.01 -6.07
CA PRO A 26 20.07 27.67 -6.40
C PRO A 26 20.93 27.12 -7.54
N GLY A 27 21.60 26.00 -7.27
CA GLY A 27 22.58 25.42 -8.17
C GLY A 27 21.95 25.11 -9.52
N HIS A 28 22.62 25.51 -10.60
CA HIS A 28 22.29 25.13 -11.97
C HIS A 28 22.56 23.64 -12.28
N SER A 29 22.58 22.78 -11.27
CA SER A 29 22.83 21.34 -11.39
C SER A 29 21.51 20.58 -11.33
N GLY A 30 21.40 19.50 -12.11
CA GLY A 30 20.27 18.56 -12.03
C GLY A 30 20.15 17.90 -10.64
N PRO A 31 19.18 16.99 -10.46
CA PRO A 31 18.99 16.29 -9.20
C PRO A 31 20.25 15.48 -8.81
N ASP A 32 20.61 15.50 -7.52
CA ASP A 32 21.62 14.60 -6.98
C ASP A 32 20.99 13.24 -6.71
N LEU A 33 21.40 12.23 -7.48
CA LEU A 33 20.89 10.86 -7.39
C LEU A 33 21.89 9.91 -6.71
N SER A 34 22.99 10.41 -6.17
CA SER A 34 24.08 9.57 -5.62
C SER A 34 23.65 8.71 -4.44
N ASN A 35 22.71 9.19 -3.62
CA ASN A 35 22.15 8.47 -2.47
C ASN A 35 20.77 7.83 -2.78
N THR A 36 20.58 7.31 -3.99
CA THR A 36 19.32 6.69 -4.40
C THR A 36 19.52 5.34 -5.08
N ILE A 37 18.54 4.46 -4.94
CA ILE A 37 18.50 3.11 -5.50
C ILE A 37 17.45 3.07 -6.61
N LEU A 38 17.79 2.51 -7.77
CA LEU A 38 16.82 2.34 -8.87
C LEU A 38 15.78 1.28 -8.49
N ILE A 39 14.51 1.68 -8.47
CA ILE A 39 13.37 0.80 -8.18
C ILE A 39 12.65 0.42 -9.47
N LEU A 40 12.32 1.41 -10.29
CA LEU A 40 11.54 1.22 -11.52
C LEU A 40 12.13 2.05 -12.65
N GLU A 41 12.28 1.42 -13.81
CA GLU A 41 12.39 2.09 -15.11
C GLU A 41 11.45 1.42 -16.09
N GLU A 42 10.31 2.06 -16.34
CA GLU A 42 9.29 1.59 -17.27
C GLU A 42 9.38 2.40 -18.57
N ARG A 43 9.47 1.70 -19.70
CA ARG A 43 9.53 2.29 -21.06
C ARG A 43 8.39 1.80 -21.96
N PHE A 44 7.56 0.88 -21.45
CA PHE A 44 6.43 0.26 -22.14
C PHE A 44 6.78 -0.48 -23.43
N GLU A 45 8.06 -0.83 -23.62
CA GLU A 45 8.57 -1.51 -24.83
C GLU A 45 7.97 -2.92 -24.98
N GLN A 46 7.66 -3.57 -23.87
CA GLN A 46 7.01 -4.89 -23.82
C GLN A 46 5.47 -4.79 -23.70
N GLY A 47 4.92 -3.58 -23.82
CA GLY A 47 3.51 -3.30 -23.55
C GLY A 47 3.26 -2.80 -22.12
N LEU A 48 1.99 -2.71 -21.75
CA LEU A 48 1.59 -2.32 -20.40
C LEU A 48 1.53 -3.57 -19.52
N ASN A 49 2.40 -3.65 -18.51
CA ASN A 49 2.36 -4.69 -17.48
C ASN A 49 1.15 -4.48 -16.55
N ARG A 50 -0.05 -4.78 -17.07
CA ARG A 50 -1.34 -4.50 -16.43
C ARG A 50 -1.58 -5.44 -15.26
N PHE A 51 -2.00 -4.87 -14.12
CA PHE A 51 -2.44 -5.63 -12.97
C PHE A 51 -3.82 -6.26 -13.23
N ASP A 52 -3.92 -7.57 -13.08
CA ASP A 52 -5.14 -8.35 -13.38
C ASP A 52 -5.95 -8.77 -12.14
N GLY A 53 -5.56 -8.27 -10.96
CA GLY A 53 -6.12 -8.69 -9.67
C GLY A 53 -5.25 -9.74 -8.95
N VAL A 54 -4.32 -10.38 -9.66
CA VAL A 54 -3.38 -11.37 -9.11
C VAL A 54 -1.94 -10.90 -9.27
N LYS A 55 -1.54 -10.51 -10.49
CA LYS A 55 -0.18 -10.11 -10.84
C LYS A 55 -0.17 -8.94 -11.81
N GLY A 56 1.00 -8.34 -12.01
CA GLY A 56 1.19 -7.13 -12.81
C GLY A 56 1.53 -5.92 -11.95
N LEU A 57 1.93 -4.83 -12.60
CA LEU A 57 2.39 -3.61 -11.92
C LEU A 57 1.33 -2.49 -11.98
N TRP A 58 0.83 -2.21 -13.18
CA TRP A 58 0.02 -1.04 -13.45
C TRP A 58 -1.48 -1.37 -13.36
N SER A 59 -2.16 -0.87 -12.34
CA SER A 59 -3.62 -0.88 -12.32
C SER A 59 -4.17 0.16 -13.29
N THR A 60 -5.20 -0.24 -14.02
CA THR A 60 -6.04 0.61 -14.88
C THR A 60 -7.50 0.56 -14.44
N LEU A 61 -7.78 -0.25 -13.42
CA LEU A 61 -9.11 -0.57 -12.95
C LEU A 61 -9.49 0.30 -11.75
N PRO A 62 -10.79 0.45 -11.47
CA PRO A 62 -11.30 1.26 -10.38
C PRO A 62 -10.72 0.88 -9.01
N ARG A 63 -10.20 1.86 -8.26
CA ARG A 63 -9.87 1.65 -6.84
C ARG A 63 -11.17 1.47 -6.05
N ASN A 64 -11.22 0.44 -5.19
CA ASN A 64 -12.36 0.15 -4.32
C ASN A 64 -13.71 -0.04 -5.06
N GLY A 65 -13.66 -0.51 -6.33
CA GLY A 65 -14.86 -0.73 -7.14
C GLY A 65 -15.59 0.55 -7.55
N ARG A 66 -14.94 1.73 -7.47
CA ARG A 66 -15.57 3.03 -7.78
C ARG A 66 -14.95 3.68 -9.00
N LEU A 67 -15.78 3.95 -10.02
CA LEU A 67 -15.33 4.72 -11.18
C LEU A 67 -15.03 6.15 -10.73
N MET A 68 -13.75 6.51 -10.63
CA MET A 68 -13.34 7.83 -10.19
C MET A 68 -13.83 8.93 -11.15
N THR A 69 -14.36 10.02 -10.59
CA THR A 69 -14.88 11.17 -11.35
C THR A 69 -14.17 12.46 -10.93
N ASN A 70 -12.88 12.62 -11.25
CA ASN A 70 -12.22 13.91 -11.04
C ASN A 70 -12.67 14.99 -12.04
N ALA A 71 -13.49 14.58 -13.02
CA ALA A 71 -14.16 15.48 -13.95
C ALA A 71 -15.68 15.25 -13.97
N ALA A 72 -16.43 16.30 -14.32
CA ALA A 72 -17.90 16.30 -14.20
C ALA A 72 -18.63 15.35 -15.16
N GLU A 73 -17.98 14.89 -16.24
CA GLU A 73 -18.60 14.11 -17.33
C GLU A 73 -17.75 12.91 -17.78
N ALA A 74 -16.66 12.60 -17.08
CA ALA A 74 -15.78 11.50 -17.43
C ALA A 74 -15.48 10.60 -16.23
N VAL A 75 -15.21 9.33 -16.53
CA VAL A 75 -14.73 8.31 -15.59
C VAL A 75 -13.38 7.78 -16.04
N PHE A 76 -12.54 7.32 -15.10
CA PHE A 76 -11.44 6.43 -15.45
C PHE A 76 -11.96 5.00 -15.65
N LEU A 77 -11.57 4.37 -16.75
CA LEU A 77 -12.09 3.07 -17.17
C LEU A 77 -11.08 2.35 -18.09
N ASP A 78 -11.08 1.02 -18.03
CA ASP A 78 -10.46 0.14 -19.02
C ASP A 78 -11.35 -1.12 -19.16
N HIS A 79 -11.00 -2.00 -20.09
CA HIS A 79 -11.70 -3.27 -20.31
C HIS A 79 -11.60 -4.20 -19.09
N GLY A 80 -12.59 -5.07 -18.92
CA GLY A 80 -12.71 -6.00 -17.80
C GLY A 80 -13.45 -5.43 -16.59
N VAL A 81 -14.02 -4.22 -16.69
CA VAL A 81 -14.85 -3.61 -15.64
C VAL A 81 -16.34 -3.79 -15.92
N LEU A 82 -16.73 -3.69 -17.20
CA LEU A 82 -18.10 -3.92 -17.64
C LEU A 82 -18.24 -5.37 -18.10
N GLU A 83 -19.45 -5.76 -18.50
CA GLU A 83 -19.76 -7.13 -18.93
C GLU A 83 -20.30 -7.15 -20.37
N GLY A 84 -19.97 -8.22 -21.11
CA GLY A 84 -20.48 -8.51 -22.44
C GLY A 84 -20.25 -7.39 -23.48
N ASP A 85 -21.22 -7.20 -24.37
CA ASP A 85 -21.16 -6.25 -25.49
C ASP A 85 -20.81 -4.81 -25.07
N ALA A 86 -21.09 -4.43 -23.82
CA ALA A 86 -20.79 -3.09 -23.32
C ALA A 86 -19.29 -2.87 -23.09
N ASP A 87 -18.59 -3.89 -22.58
CA ASP A 87 -17.13 -3.89 -22.38
C ASP A 87 -16.41 -4.03 -23.73
N ASP A 88 -16.89 -4.91 -24.60
CA ASP A 88 -16.35 -5.11 -25.96
C ASP A 88 -16.45 -3.84 -26.83
N ALA A 89 -17.45 -2.99 -26.56
CA ALA A 89 -17.63 -1.73 -27.26
C ALA A 89 -16.76 -0.59 -26.70
N LEU A 90 -16.08 -0.77 -25.55
CA LEU A 90 -15.26 0.26 -24.94
C LEU A 90 -14.10 0.65 -25.89
N PRO A 91 -13.86 1.95 -26.12
CA PRO A 91 -12.71 2.38 -26.91
C PRO A 91 -11.40 2.02 -26.20
N VAL A 92 -10.34 1.74 -26.98
CA VAL A 92 -9.00 1.51 -26.42
C VAL A 92 -8.42 2.82 -25.89
N LEU A 93 -8.36 2.93 -24.56
CA LEU A 93 -7.86 4.12 -23.87
C LEU A 93 -6.37 4.05 -23.54
N HIS A 94 -5.83 2.84 -23.36
CA HIS A 94 -4.42 2.57 -23.08
C HIS A 94 -3.80 1.85 -24.27
N ALA A 95 -2.93 2.53 -25.01
CA ALA A 95 -2.30 1.97 -26.19
C ALA A 95 -0.77 2.09 -26.12
N PRO A 96 -0.05 0.99 -25.84
CA PRO A 96 1.40 0.94 -26.00
C PRO A 96 1.77 1.14 -27.47
N THR A 97 2.74 2.01 -27.72
CA THR A 97 3.26 2.29 -29.06
C THR A 97 4.78 2.38 -29.01
N LYS A 98 5.43 2.51 -30.17
CA LYS A 98 6.87 2.77 -30.27
C LYS A 98 7.33 4.08 -29.59
N ASP A 99 6.42 5.03 -29.40
CA ASP A 99 6.73 6.35 -28.84
C ASP A 99 6.43 6.40 -27.32
N GLY A 100 5.91 5.30 -26.75
CA GLY A 100 5.47 5.19 -25.36
C GLY A 100 4.01 4.74 -25.22
N LEU A 101 3.50 4.81 -24.01
CA LEU A 101 2.09 4.52 -23.68
C LEU A 101 1.21 5.74 -23.97
N HIS A 102 0.25 5.58 -24.88
CA HIS A 102 -0.79 6.57 -25.10
C HIS A 102 -1.92 6.39 -24.07
N LEU A 103 -2.17 7.43 -23.28
CA LEU A 103 -3.32 7.60 -22.41
C LEU A 103 -4.31 8.55 -23.12
N ARG A 104 -5.56 8.10 -23.29
CA ARG A 104 -6.57 8.78 -24.10
C ARG A 104 -7.85 9.04 -23.32
N SER A 105 -8.64 10.01 -23.80
CA SER A 105 -10.06 10.08 -23.49
C SER A 105 -10.88 9.84 -24.74
N ALA A 106 -12.06 9.25 -24.57
CA ALA A 106 -12.99 9.00 -25.67
C ALA A 106 -14.44 9.20 -25.23
N ARG A 107 -15.31 9.44 -26.20
CA ARG A 107 -16.75 9.42 -26.01
C ARG A 107 -17.20 7.97 -25.80
N LEU A 108 -18.05 7.74 -24.80
CA LEU A 108 -18.64 6.44 -24.57
C LEU A 108 -19.68 6.14 -25.68
N PRO A 109 -19.62 4.96 -26.32
CA PRO A 109 -20.73 4.45 -27.12
C PRO A 109 -22.00 4.33 -26.27
N ALA A 110 -23.17 4.35 -26.89
CA ALA A 110 -24.44 4.36 -26.17
C ALA A 110 -24.60 3.15 -25.23
N VAL A 111 -24.26 1.94 -25.71
CA VAL A 111 -24.33 0.69 -24.93
C VAL A 111 -23.39 0.73 -23.72
N THR A 112 -22.15 1.18 -23.92
CA THR A 112 -21.16 1.32 -22.85
C THR A 112 -21.57 2.41 -21.85
N GLN A 113 -22.12 3.53 -22.33
CA GLN A 113 -22.56 4.62 -21.46
C GLN A 113 -23.67 4.19 -20.51
N GLU A 114 -24.64 3.42 -21.00
CA GLU A 114 -25.71 2.84 -20.18
C GLU A 114 -25.14 1.90 -19.10
N ALA A 115 -24.27 0.97 -19.48
CA ALA A 115 -23.62 0.06 -18.54
C ALA A 115 -22.76 0.79 -17.49
N VAL A 116 -22.04 1.85 -17.88
CA VAL A 116 -21.31 2.72 -16.94
C VAL A 116 -22.27 3.39 -15.96
N HIS A 117 -23.40 3.89 -16.42
CA HIS A 117 -24.39 4.51 -15.53
C HIS A 117 -24.92 3.50 -14.52
N ASP A 118 -25.27 2.29 -14.97
CA ASP A 118 -25.75 1.21 -14.10
C ASP A 118 -24.69 0.77 -13.08
N TYR A 119 -23.44 0.59 -13.52
CA TYR A 119 -22.32 0.31 -12.62
C TYR A 119 -22.17 1.40 -11.55
N MET A 120 -22.21 2.67 -11.95
CA MET A 120 -22.15 3.80 -11.03
C MET A 120 -23.35 3.84 -10.08
N HIS A 121 -24.55 3.43 -10.51
CA HIS A 121 -25.70 3.32 -9.63
C HIS A 121 -25.49 2.23 -8.57
N ARG A 122 -25.02 1.04 -8.96
CA ARG A 122 -24.72 -0.08 -8.05
C ARG A 122 -23.63 0.26 -7.04
N THR A 123 -22.66 1.08 -7.42
CA THR A 123 -21.49 1.44 -6.58
C THR A 123 -21.68 2.76 -5.79
N GLY A 124 -22.91 3.27 -5.71
CA GLY A 124 -23.28 4.44 -4.90
C GLY A 124 -22.95 5.80 -5.54
N GLN A 125 -22.62 5.84 -6.82
CA GLN A 125 -22.25 7.02 -7.61
C GLN A 125 -23.37 7.52 -8.56
N GLY A 126 -24.60 7.06 -8.35
CA GLY A 126 -25.74 7.36 -9.23
C GLY A 126 -26.08 8.84 -9.42
N LYS A 127 -25.73 9.72 -8.46
CA LYS A 127 -25.93 11.17 -8.59
C LYS A 127 -25.05 11.79 -9.68
N GLN A 128 -23.87 11.20 -9.93
CA GLN A 128 -22.92 11.63 -10.94
C GLN A 128 -23.16 10.93 -12.28
N ALA A 129 -23.64 9.67 -12.24
CA ALA A 129 -23.83 8.80 -13.41
C ALA A 129 -24.44 9.51 -14.63
N GLN A 130 -25.58 10.18 -14.45
CA GLN A 130 -26.32 10.83 -15.53
C GLN A 130 -25.54 11.90 -16.31
N ARG A 131 -24.43 12.40 -15.76
CA ARG A 131 -23.54 13.39 -16.41
C ARG A 131 -22.42 12.74 -17.21
N VAL A 132 -22.11 11.48 -16.96
CA VAL A 132 -20.99 10.78 -17.60
C VAL A 132 -21.31 10.51 -19.06
N ARG A 133 -20.38 10.89 -19.92
CA ARG A 133 -20.43 10.78 -21.39
C ARG A 133 -19.10 10.32 -21.99
N TYR A 134 -18.03 10.34 -21.21
CA TYR A 134 -16.68 10.06 -21.66
C TYR A 134 -15.99 9.10 -20.69
N ALA A 135 -15.00 8.38 -21.20
CA ALA A 135 -14.06 7.64 -20.40
C ALA A 135 -12.65 8.16 -20.67
N SER A 136 -11.77 8.01 -19.69
CA SER A 136 -10.36 8.40 -19.80
C SER A 136 -9.42 7.38 -19.20
N ALA A 137 -8.19 7.38 -19.68
CA ALA A 137 -7.13 6.52 -19.22
C ALA A 137 -6.46 7.06 -17.94
N GLU A 138 -6.12 6.11 -17.07
CA GLU A 138 -5.25 6.26 -15.91
C GLU A 138 -4.38 5.00 -15.80
N ILE A 139 -3.11 5.17 -15.43
CA ILE A 139 -2.31 4.09 -14.85
C ILE A 139 -1.94 4.48 -13.42
N THR A 140 -2.02 3.52 -12.51
CA THR A 140 -1.70 3.74 -11.10
C THR A 140 -1.09 2.50 -10.45
N THR A 141 -0.25 2.70 -9.44
CA THR A 141 0.30 1.62 -8.61
C THR A 141 -0.49 1.41 -7.32
N SER A 142 -1.68 2.01 -7.20
CA SER A 142 -2.53 1.97 -5.99
C SER A 142 -2.93 0.59 -5.47
N GLN A 143 -2.75 -0.46 -6.28
CA GLN A 143 -3.04 -1.85 -5.93
C GLN A 143 -1.78 -2.67 -5.66
N THR A 144 -0.60 -2.18 -6.03
CA THR A 144 0.59 -3.02 -6.21
C THR A 144 1.80 -2.47 -5.47
N TRP A 145 1.96 -1.14 -5.43
CA TRP A 145 3.16 -0.52 -4.89
C TRP A 145 2.97 0.97 -4.51
N ALA A 146 3.53 1.35 -3.36
CA ALA A 146 3.72 2.73 -2.93
C ALA A 146 5.15 2.94 -2.44
N GLN A 147 5.66 4.16 -2.52
CA GLN A 147 7.01 4.52 -2.11
C GLN A 147 7.00 5.76 -1.22
N THR A 148 7.81 5.74 -0.17
CA THR A 148 8.14 6.93 0.63
C THR A 148 9.51 7.43 0.22
N TYR A 149 9.60 8.72 -0.07
CA TYR A 149 10.82 9.41 -0.50
C TYR A 149 11.45 8.88 -1.79
N GLY A 150 12.32 9.70 -2.36
CA GLY A 150 13.10 9.37 -3.54
C GLY A 150 12.83 10.30 -4.71
N TYR A 151 13.29 9.86 -5.87
CA TYR A 151 13.20 10.56 -7.12
C TYR A 151 12.12 9.91 -8.01
N PHE A 152 11.18 10.71 -8.47
CA PHE A 152 10.09 10.28 -9.36
C PHE A 152 10.13 11.13 -10.62
N GLU A 153 10.18 10.48 -11.78
CA GLU A 153 10.34 11.11 -13.08
C GLU A 153 9.36 10.55 -14.09
N ILE A 154 8.82 11.43 -14.92
CA ILE A 154 8.08 11.07 -16.13
C ILE A 154 8.68 11.80 -17.33
N VAL A 155 8.87 11.07 -18.43
CA VAL A 155 9.13 11.65 -19.76
C VAL A 155 7.83 11.57 -20.55
N ALA A 156 7.25 12.71 -20.89
CA ALA A 156 5.93 12.74 -21.52
C ALA A 156 5.73 13.90 -22.50
N ARG A 157 4.76 13.72 -23.40
CA ARG A 157 4.23 14.72 -24.32
C ARG A 157 2.74 14.90 -24.08
N PHE A 158 2.30 16.14 -23.94
CA PHE A 158 0.94 16.47 -23.54
C PHE A 158 0.00 16.64 -24.74
N PRO A 159 -1.30 16.32 -24.60
CA PRO A 159 -2.31 16.57 -25.61
C PRO A 159 -2.66 18.06 -25.68
N ARG A 160 -3.16 18.48 -26.85
CA ARG A 160 -3.61 19.84 -27.13
C ARG A 160 -5.11 20.00 -26.88
N GLY A 161 -5.51 21.24 -26.64
CA GLY A 161 -6.90 21.66 -26.61
C GLY A 161 -7.60 21.60 -25.26
N LYS A 162 -8.65 22.41 -25.17
CA LYS A 162 -9.47 22.59 -23.97
C LYS A 162 -10.16 21.31 -23.53
N GLY A 163 -10.32 21.17 -22.21
CA GLY A 163 -11.01 20.07 -21.56
C GLY A 163 -10.09 18.97 -21.07
N ARG A 164 -8.79 19.01 -21.38
CA ARG A 164 -7.78 17.98 -21.14
C ARG A 164 -6.81 18.38 -20.05
N TRP A 165 -6.78 17.64 -18.95
CA TRP A 165 -5.95 17.93 -17.79
C TRP A 165 -5.10 16.68 -17.45
N PRO A 166 -4.03 16.42 -18.21
CA PRO A 166 -3.11 15.36 -17.88
C PRO A 166 -2.23 15.71 -16.69
N ALA A 167 -1.90 14.67 -15.94
CA ALA A 167 -1.14 14.79 -14.71
C ALA A 167 -0.23 13.58 -14.48
N PHE A 168 0.87 13.82 -13.78
CA PHE A 168 1.69 12.81 -13.10
C PHE A 168 1.90 13.27 -11.65
N TRP A 169 1.46 12.45 -10.72
CA TRP A 169 1.31 12.83 -9.32
C TRP A 169 1.35 11.61 -8.40
N LEU A 170 1.52 11.88 -7.11
CA LEU A 170 1.55 10.90 -6.04
C LEU A 170 0.50 11.26 -4.99
N THR A 171 -0.12 10.25 -4.39
CA THR A 171 -1.09 10.47 -3.31
C THR A 171 -1.01 9.38 -2.25
N HIS A 172 -1.50 9.70 -1.05
CA HIS A 172 -1.43 8.85 0.13
C HIS A 172 -1.89 7.42 -0.15
N ALA A 173 -1.03 6.46 0.20
CA ALA A 173 -1.29 5.04 0.05
C ALA A 173 -2.38 4.51 0.99
N GLY A 174 -2.45 5.05 2.21
CA GLY A 174 -3.46 4.70 3.18
C GLY A 174 -4.85 5.25 2.87
N LEU A 175 -5.64 5.43 3.93
CA LEU A 175 -6.96 6.04 3.84
C LEU A 175 -6.88 7.55 4.03
N GLY A 176 -7.78 8.26 3.33
CA GLY A 176 -7.90 9.71 3.46
C GLY A 176 -7.07 10.48 2.43
N TRP A 177 -7.18 11.80 2.52
CA TRP A 177 -6.48 12.78 1.71
C TRP A 177 -6.64 14.15 2.41
N PRO A 178 -5.61 15.02 2.44
CA PRO A 178 -4.22 14.87 1.95
C PRO A 178 -3.41 13.78 2.69
N PRO A 179 -2.12 13.51 2.37
CA PRO A 179 -1.19 14.25 1.51
C PRO A 179 -1.23 13.91 0.00
N GLU A 180 -0.71 14.82 -0.84
CA GLU A 180 -0.55 14.65 -2.31
C GLU A 180 0.62 15.50 -2.87
N ILE A 181 1.33 14.96 -3.86
CA ILE A 181 2.44 15.63 -4.57
C ILE A 181 2.16 15.62 -6.08
N ASP A 182 1.89 16.80 -6.64
CA ASP A 182 1.72 16.99 -8.08
C ASP A 182 3.05 17.32 -8.73
N VAL A 183 3.66 16.34 -9.40
CA VAL A 183 4.91 16.55 -10.15
C VAL A 183 4.65 17.45 -11.35
N VAL A 184 3.60 17.16 -12.10
CA VAL A 184 3.15 17.98 -13.22
C VAL A 184 1.65 17.84 -13.42
N GLU A 185 0.98 18.98 -13.53
CA GLU A 185 -0.38 19.08 -14.07
C GLU A 185 -0.42 20.15 -15.16
N ALA A 186 -0.84 19.82 -16.37
CA ALA A 186 -0.92 20.81 -17.44
C ALA A 186 -2.32 20.90 -18.05
N TYR A 187 -2.63 22.08 -18.54
CA TYR A 187 -3.87 22.37 -19.25
C TYR A 187 -3.54 23.34 -20.40
N GLY A 188 -4.13 23.13 -21.57
CA GLY A 188 -3.90 23.96 -22.77
C GLY A 188 -5.19 24.28 -23.51
N ALA A 189 -5.22 25.41 -24.21
CA ALA A 189 -6.39 25.85 -24.97
C ALA A 189 -6.22 25.70 -26.49
N GLY A 190 -5.00 25.79 -27.00
CA GLY A 190 -4.69 25.73 -28.42
C GLY A 190 -4.81 24.33 -28.98
N LEU A 191 -5.41 24.21 -30.17
CA LEU A 191 -5.53 22.94 -30.91
C LEU A 191 -4.58 22.90 -32.11
N ASP A 192 -4.61 23.92 -32.95
CA ASP A 192 -3.72 24.04 -34.12
C ASP A 192 -2.44 24.82 -33.81
N GLN A 193 -2.55 25.79 -32.91
CA GLN A 193 -1.48 26.71 -32.52
C GLN A 193 -1.62 27.03 -31.03
N PRO A 194 -0.50 27.16 -30.29
CA PRO A 194 -0.53 27.54 -28.88
C PRO A 194 -1.20 28.91 -28.65
N THR A 195 -1.95 29.05 -27.57
CA THR A 195 -2.42 30.33 -27.04
C THR A 195 -1.43 30.92 -26.03
N PRO A 196 -1.52 32.20 -25.63
CA PRO A 196 -0.65 32.78 -24.60
C PRO A 196 -0.75 32.13 -23.22
N LYS A 197 -1.75 31.26 -22.99
CA LYS A 197 -1.93 30.51 -21.74
C LYS A 197 -1.51 29.04 -21.86
N ASP A 198 -0.95 28.67 -23.00
CA ASP A 198 -0.45 27.32 -23.25
C ASP A 198 1.03 27.23 -22.85
N ASN A 199 1.57 26.02 -22.75
CA ASN A 199 2.94 25.74 -22.30
C ASN A 199 3.21 26.12 -20.84
N THR A 200 2.17 26.11 -20.03
CA THR A 200 2.29 26.24 -18.58
C THR A 200 1.83 24.96 -17.90
N PHE A 201 2.47 24.62 -16.80
CA PHE A 201 2.06 23.52 -15.93
C PHE A 201 2.19 23.90 -14.46
N ASN A 202 1.42 23.24 -13.61
CA ASN A 202 1.49 23.38 -12.17
C ASN A 202 2.36 22.27 -11.57
N THR A 203 2.97 22.61 -10.45
CA THR A 203 3.45 21.64 -9.48
C THR A 203 2.98 22.04 -8.08
N ALA A 204 2.69 21.06 -7.24
CA ALA A 204 2.11 21.31 -5.92
C ALA A 204 2.45 20.23 -4.88
N VAL A 205 2.36 20.62 -3.62
CA VAL A 205 2.28 19.71 -2.47
C VAL A 205 1.05 20.09 -1.67
N PHE A 206 0.10 19.17 -1.51
CA PHE A 206 -1.09 19.31 -0.67
C PHE A 206 -0.90 18.59 0.65
N PHE A 207 -1.28 19.27 1.73
CA PHE A 207 -1.12 18.82 3.10
C PHE A 207 -2.17 19.45 3.99
N ASP A 208 -2.36 18.93 5.19
CA ASP A 208 -3.17 19.58 6.22
C ASP A 208 -2.46 19.66 7.58
N ALA A 209 -3.23 20.01 8.62
CA ALA A 209 -2.74 20.22 9.97
C ALA A 209 -2.85 18.97 10.85
N ARG A 210 -2.99 17.79 10.26
CA ARG A 210 -3.19 16.56 10.99
C ARG A 210 -2.21 15.50 10.54
N ASP A 211 -1.75 14.71 11.49
CA ASP A 211 -1.03 13.50 11.13
C ASP A 211 -1.98 12.40 10.64
N ARG A 212 -1.38 11.25 10.32
CA ARG A 212 -2.09 10.01 9.95
C ARG A 212 -3.11 9.52 10.99
N ASN A 213 -2.98 9.90 12.26
CA ASN A 213 -3.92 9.52 13.32
C ASN A 213 -5.08 10.53 13.46
N MET A 214 -5.14 11.51 12.54
CA MET A 214 -6.06 12.64 12.59
C MET A 214 -5.85 13.57 13.79
N GLU A 215 -4.70 13.46 14.46
CA GLU A 215 -4.30 14.32 15.56
C GLU A 215 -3.81 15.65 15.01
N GLU A 216 -4.17 16.77 15.62
CA GLU A 216 -3.72 18.09 15.16
C GLU A 216 -2.21 18.22 15.36
N THR A 217 -1.46 18.20 14.26
CA THR A 217 -0.05 18.52 14.20
C THR A 217 0.08 19.96 13.78
N HIS A 218 0.16 20.92 14.71
CA HIS A 218 0.89 22.18 14.43
C HIS A 218 1.30 22.92 15.72
N GLU A 219 2.62 23.05 15.90
CA GLU A 219 3.27 24.23 16.48
C GLU A 219 4.30 24.82 15.49
N VAL A 220 3.93 25.27 14.28
CA VAL A 220 4.83 26.18 13.52
C VAL A 220 4.12 27.04 12.46
N ASN A 221 4.68 28.22 12.17
CA ASN A 221 4.31 29.05 11.02
C ASN A 221 4.51 28.28 9.70
N ILE A 222 3.41 27.97 9.00
CA ILE A 222 3.44 27.27 7.70
C ILE A 222 3.91 28.24 6.61
N THR A 223 5.22 28.34 6.42
CA THR A 223 5.85 29.10 5.34
C THR A 223 6.85 28.24 4.59
N ASN A 224 7.05 28.53 3.30
CA ASN A 224 8.11 27.93 2.51
C ASN A 224 9.40 28.77 2.68
N PRO A 225 10.40 28.30 3.45
CA PRO A 225 11.65 29.03 3.66
C PRO A 225 12.52 29.12 2.41
N PHE A 226 12.25 28.32 1.37
CA PHE A 226 13.00 28.32 0.11
C PHE A 226 12.44 29.31 -0.93
N ALA A 227 11.33 29.97 -0.63
CA ALA A 227 10.67 30.84 -1.60
C ALA A 227 11.41 32.17 -1.80
N GLU A 228 11.85 32.43 -3.03
CA GLU A 228 12.43 33.72 -3.42
C GLU A 228 11.38 34.85 -3.52
N GLN A 229 10.12 34.49 -3.75
CA GLN A 229 9.02 35.44 -3.93
C GLN A 229 7.94 35.21 -2.89
N LEU A 230 7.39 36.29 -2.31
CA LEU A 230 6.36 36.21 -1.26
C LEU A 230 5.15 35.35 -1.64
N LYS A 231 4.71 35.39 -2.91
CA LYS A 231 3.58 34.58 -3.39
C LYS A 231 3.82 33.06 -3.35
N ASN A 232 5.08 32.63 -3.25
CA ASN A 232 5.49 31.24 -3.15
C ASN A 232 5.87 30.87 -1.70
N ALA A 233 5.98 31.86 -0.81
CA ALA A 233 6.41 31.71 0.59
C ALA A 233 5.24 31.33 1.52
N VAL A 234 4.02 31.75 1.19
CA VAL A 234 2.81 31.43 1.97
C VAL A 234 1.99 30.42 1.17
N PRO A 235 1.66 29.24 1.72
CA PRO A 235 0.80 28.27 1.02
C PRO A 235 -0.59 28.87 0.83
N LYS A 236 -1.29 28.45 -0.23
CA LYS A 236 -2.73 28.74 -0.31
C LYS A 236 -3.44 27.80 0.67
N SER A 237 -4.62 28.20 1.11
CA SER A 237 -5.45 27.34 1.96
C SER A 237 -6.90 27.35 1.52
N LYS A 238 -7.61 26.27 1.86
CA LYS A 238 -9.04 26.13 1.62
C LYS A 238 -9.66 25.26 2.70
N GLU A 239 -10.75 25.75 3.28
CA GLU A 239 -11.60 24.98 4.19
C GLU A 239 -12.29 23.82 3.45
N ARG A 240 -12.20 22.61 4.02
CA ARG A 240 -12.85 21.41 3.51
C ARG A 240 -13.47 20.62 4.66
N GLY A 241 -14.75 20.89 4.92
CA GLY A 241 -15.45 20.28 6.06
C GLY A 241 -14.91 20.83 7.37
N ASN A 242 -14.29 19.97 8.19
CA ASN A 242 -13.73 20.33 9.50
C ASN A 242 -12.19 20.43 9.49
N THR A 243 -11.56 20.40 8.31
CA THR A 243 -10.10 20.56 8.15
C THR A 243 -9.80 21.70 7.18
N THR A 244 -8.62 22.31 7.34
CA THR A 244 -8.06 23.29 6.41
C THR A 244 -6.97 22.60 5.61
N VAL A 245 -7.14 22.54 4.28
CA VAL A 245 -6.12 22.00 3.38
C VAL A 245 -5.24 23.14 2.90
N TYR A 246 -3.93 22.93 2.94
CA TYR A 246 -2.91 23.84 2.43
C TYR A 246 -2.31 23.30 1.15
N ASN A 247 -1.80 24.19 0.30
CA ASN A 247 -0.86 23.78 -0.73
C ASN A 247 0.29 24.75 -0.98
N PHE A 248 1.49 24.19 -1.07
CA PHE A 248 2.61 24.83 -1.73
C PHE A 248 2.45 24.61 -3.23
N TRP A 249 2.55 25.68 -4.02
CA TRP A 249 2.20 25.61 -5.44
C TRP A 249 3.02 26.59 -6.27
N ARG A 250 3.41 26.16 -7.47
CA ARG A 250 4.00 27.02 -8.49
C ARG A 250 3.42 26.71 -9.87
N LEU A 251 3.07 27.77 -10.62
CA LEU A 251 2.88 27.73 -12.07
C LEU A 251 4.22 27.96 -12.75
N VAL A 252 4.62 27.04 -13.64
CA VAL A 252 5.84 27.12 -14.45
C VAL A 252 5.47 27.49 -15.89
N ASP A 253 6.18 28.46 -16.47
CA ASP A 253 6.05 28.82 -17.89
C ASP A 253 7.15 28.13 -18.71
N ALA A 254 6.87 26.93 -19.21
CA ALA A 254 7.84 26.11 -19.95
C ALA A 254 8.34 26.82 -21.22
N GLN A 255 7.47 27.55 -21.91
CA GLN A 255 7.87 28.29 -23.11
C GLN A 255 8.69 29.53 -22.75
N GLY A 256 8.26 30.32 -21.76
CA GLY A 256 8.93 31.53 -21.34
C GLY A 256 10.30 31.27 -20.73
N GLU A 257 10.35 30.36 -19.75
CA GLU A 257 11.52 30.07 -18.92
C GLU A 257 12.49 29.09 -19.61
N PHE A 258 11.99 28.09 -20.34
CA PHE A 258 12.81 27.00 -20.90
C PHE A 258 12.81 26.94 -22.43
N LYS A 259 12.00 27.75 -23.12
CA LYS A 259 11.81 27.66 -24.58
C LYS A 259 11.37 26.24 -24.99
N ALA A 260 10.46 25.66 -24.21
CA ALA A 260 9.94 24.31 -24.37
C ALA A 260 8.46 24.35 -24.76
N ASN A 261 8.07 23.48 -25.71
CA ASN A 261 6.69 23.29 -26.13
C ASN A 261 6.21 21.90 -25.68
N ILE A 262 5.43 21.87 -24.60
CA ILE A 262 5.08 20.62 -23.90
C ILE A 262 4.10 19.74 -24.68
N TYR A 263 3.52 20.27 -25.75
CA TYR A 263 2.52 19.57 -26.56
C TYR A 263 3.11 18.84 -27.78
N ASP A 264 4.17 19.41 -28.35
CA ASP A 264 4.77 18.90 -29.59
C ASP A 264 5.96 17.99 -29.34
N ASP A 265 6.68 18.21 -28.23
CA ASP A 265 7.90 17.47 -27.88
C ASP A 265 7.72 16.71 -26.55
N PHE A 266 8.53 15.68 -26.36
CA PHE A 266 8.69 15.05 -25.05
C PHE A 266 9.56 15.93 -24.14
N HIS A 267 9.18 16.03 -22.87
CA HIS A 267 9.96 16.71 -21.83
C HIS A 267 10.05 15.85 -20.59
N THR A 268 11.01 16.17 -19.73
CA THR A 268 11.22 15.47 -18.45
C THR A 268 10.69 16.32 -17.30
N TYR A 269 9.82 15.71 -16.49
CA TYR A 269 9.27 16.28 -15.27
C TYR A 269 9.64 15.37 -14.11
N ALA A 270 10.13 15.94 -13.02
CA ALA A 270 10.54 15.13 -11.90
C ALA A 270 10.37 15.81 -10.55
N VAL A 271 10.35 15.01 -9.49
CA VAL A 271 10.43 15.47 -8.12
C VAL A 271 11.44 14.63 -7.35
N MET A 272 12.27 15.29 -6.53
CA MET A 272 13.05 14.67 -5.46
C MET A 272 12.35 14.96 -4.14
N TRP A 273 11.86 13.94 -3.46
CA TRP A 273 11.19 14.03 -2.17
C TRP A 273 12.08 13.42 -1.10
N SER A 274 12.53 14.22 -0.15
CA SER A 274 13.30 13.79 1.03
C SER A 274 12.52 14.09 2.32
N PRO A 275 12.98 13.61 3.48
CA PRO A 275 12.40 14.02 4.77
C PRO A 275 12.42 15.53 5.00
N GLU A 276 13.36 16.27 4.42
CA GLU A 276 13.55 17.69 4.67
C GLU A 276 12.91 18.59 3.61
N SER A 277 12.91 18.15 2.34
CA SER A 277 12.42 18.98 1.25
C SER A 277 11.86 18.20 0.07
N ILE A 278 10.98 18.85 -0.67
CA ILE A 278 10.45 18.40 -1.95
C ILE A 278 10.94 19.37 -3.02
N VAL A 279 11.67 18.86 -4.01
CA VAL A 279 12.31 19.64 -5.08
C VAL A 279 11.78 19.19 -6.43
N PHE A 280 11.13 20.08 -7.15
CA PHE A 280 10.57 19.83 -8.47
C PHE A 280 11.54 20.28 -9.56
N TYR A 281 11.61 19.50 -10.63
CA TYR A 281 12.51 19.72 -11.76
C TYR A 281 11.76 19.67 -13.09
N PHE A 282 12.25 20.45 -14.05
CA PHE A 282 11.81 20.40 -15.44
C PHE A 282 12.99 20.57 -16.39
N GLY A 283 12.94 19.87 -17.51
CA GLY A 283 13.96 19.90 -18.56
C GLY A 283 13.38 19.48 -19.91
N LYS A 284 14.03 19.90 -20.99
CA LYS A 284 13.69 19.42 -22.35
C LYS A 284 14.02 17.95 -22.53
N ASP A 285 14.96 17.48 -21.72
CA ASP A 285 15.46 16.13 -21.60
C ASP A 285 16.02 15.97 -20.18
N ARG A 286 16.44 14.75 -19.82
CA ARG A 286 17.01 14.45 -18.51
C ARG A 286 18.25 15.29 -18.18
N ASP A 287 19.12 15.50 -19.16
CA ASP A 287 20.39 16.22 -18.99
C ASP A 287 20.19 17.72 -18.76
N SER A 288 19.04 18.27 -19.16
CA SER A 288 18.68 19.68 -18.99
C SER A 288 17.75 19.95 -17.80
N LEU A 289 17.52 18.97 -16.92
CA LEU A 289 16.72 19.14 -15.71
C LEU A 289 17.28 20.28 -14.84
N ARG A 290 16.39 21.18 -14.44
CA ARG A 290 16.68 22.26 -13.50
C ARG A 290 15.59 22.37 -12.47
N GLU A 291 15.97 22.74 -11.26
CA GLU A 291 15.03 23.04 -10.19
C GLU A 291 14.06 24.15 -10.62
N VAL A 292 12.76 23.84 -10.54
CA VAL A 292 11.67 24.79 -10.75
C VAL A 292 10.94 25.12 -9.47
N TYR A 293 10.95 24.28 -8.44
CA TYR A 293 10.33 24.66 -7.18
C TYR A 293 10.88 23.83 -6.04
N ARG A 294 10.92 24.41 -4.85
CA ARG A 294 11.35 23.72 -3.63
C ARG A 294 10.45 24.11 -2.49
N THR A 295 10.07 23.13 -1.68
CA THR A 295 9.27 23.29 -0.48
C THR A 295 9.91 22.50 0.66
N PRO A 296 9.64 22.83 1.93
CA PRO A 296 9.86 21.87 3.00
C PRO A 296 8.92 20.68 2.80
N THR A 297 9.28 19.52 3.32
CA THR A 297 8.36 18.39 3.43
C THR A 297 7.44 18.64 4.64
N PRO A 298 6.11 18.78 4.45
CA PRO A 298 5.19 18.95 5.58
C PRO A 298 5.05 17.67 6.41
N ASP A 299 4.62 17.82 7.67
CA ASP A 299 4.58 16.75 8.69
C ASP A 299 3.69 15.54 8.32
N ASP A 300 2.67 15.73 7.49
CA ASP A 300 1.78 14.66 6.98
C ASP A 300 2.28 14.05 5.67
N VAL A 301 3.37 14.56 5.07
CA VAL A 301 3.94 14.11 3.78
C VAL A 301 5.16 13.20 4.01
N HIS A 302 5.03 12.24 4.93
CA HIS A 302 6.06 11.25 5.29
C HIS A 302 5.60 9.80 5.14
N ASP A 303 4.33 9.58 4.78
CA ASP A 303 3.75 8.27 4.57
C ASP A 303 3.85 7.81 3.10
N PRO A 304 3.86 6.50 2.82
CA PRO A 304 3.96 5.99 1.45
C PRO A 304 2.90 6.60 0.52
N MET A 305 3.31 6.87 -0.71
CA MET A 305 2.40 7.31 -1.77
C MET A 305 2.51 6.39 -2.97
N PHE A 306 1.36 6.05 -3.55
CA PHE A 306 1.34 5.42 -4.87
C PHE A 306 1.31 6.49 -5.96
N LEU A 307 1.71 6.10 -7.15
CA LEU A 307 1.83 7.01 -8.28
C LEU A 307 0.62 6.90 -9.21
N ILE A 308 0.31 8.00 -9.90
CA ILE A 308 -0.76 8.09 -10.88
C ILE A 308 -0.25 8.88 -12.10
N ALA A 309 -0.49 8.34 -13.30
CA ALA A 309 -0.46 9.11 -14.53
C ALA A 309 -1.82 9.00 -15.21
N ASN A 310 -2.48 10.14 -15.43
CA ASN A 310 -3.83 10.16 -15.98
C ASN A 310 -4.04 11.33 -16.92
N ASP A 311 -5.21 11.32 -17.57
CA ASP A 311 -5.63 12.35 -18.50
C ASP A 311 -7.06 12.81 -18.19
N GLN A 312 -7.25 13.70 -17.21
CA GLN A 312 -8.61 14.11 -16.82
C GLN A 312 -9.31 14.83 -17.98
N PHE A 313 -10.60 14.56 -18.18
CA PHE A 313 -11.36 15.15 -19.27
C PHE A 313 -12.74 15.69 -18.89
N THR A 314 -13.09 16.90 -19.35
CA THR A 314 -14.45 17.43 -19.25
C THR A 314 -14.89 18.15 -20.52
N ALA A 315 -16.14 17.93 -20.93
CA ALA A 315 -16.78 18.68 -22.01
C ALA A 315 -17.76 19.78 -21.50
N ARG A 316 -17.88 19.96 -20.18
CA ARG A 316 -18.88 20.85 -19.56
C ARG A 316 -18.31 21.92 -18.66
N GLY A 317 -18.89 23.12 -18.81
CA GLY A 317 -18.79 24.23 -17.87
C GLY A 317 -17.56 25.11 -18.02
N GLY A 318 -17.79 26.42 -18.20
CA GLY A 318 -16.80 27.46 -17.95
C GLY A 318 -15.79 27.69 -19.07
N PHE A 319 -14.71 28.40 -18.73
CA PHE A 319 -13.67 28.79 -19.69
C PHE A 319 -12.84 27.60 -20.20
N TRP A 320 -12.97 26.43 -19.58
CA TRP A 320 -12.10 25.27 -19.77
C TRP A 320 -12.66 24.20 -20.70
N SER A 321 -13.95 24.19 -21.02
CA SER A 321 -14.52 23.18 -21.92
C SER A 321 -14.08 23.34 -23.38
N PRO A 322 -13.95 22.23 -24.14
CA PRO A 322 -13.78 22.26 -25.58
C PRO A 322 -14.98 22.96 -26.24
N ARG A 323 -14.71 23.65 -27.35
CA ARG A 323 -15.80 24.16 -28.20
C ARG A 323 -16.51 22.96 -28.85
N PRO A 324 -17.84 23.01 -29.08
CA PRO A 324 -18.58 21.88 -29.65
C PRO A 324 -18.02 21.37 -30.99
N ASN A 325 -17.52 22.25 -31.85
CA ASN A 325 -16.93 21.89 -33.14
C ASN A 325 -15.47 21.40 -33.06
N ALA A 326 -14.88 21.39 -31.86
CA ALA A 326 -13.50 21.03 -31.62
C ALA A 326 -13.37 19.70 -30.86
N ILE A 327 -14.48 19.18 -30.33
CA ILE A 327 -14.51 17.97 -29.48
C ILE A 327 -13.88 16.75 -30.16
N ASP A 328 -14.22 16.49 -31.43
CA ASP A 328 -13.74 15.31 -32.15
C ASP A 328 -12.22 15.38 -32.37
N ARG A 329 -11.68 16.59 -32.53
CA ARG A 329 -10.23 16.82 -32.66
C ARG A 329 -9.51 16.72 -31.32
N VAL A 330 -10.14 17.17 -30.24
CA VAL A 330 -9.60 17.03 -28.87
C VAL A 330 -9.48 15.57 -28.48
N LEU A 331 -10.47 14.76 -28.87
CA LEU A 331 -10.54 13.32 -28.59
C LEU A 331 -9.90 12.45 -29.68
N ASP A 332 -9.19 13.06 -30.65
CA ASP A 332 -8.49 12.30 -31.68
C ASP A 332 -7.45 11.37 -31.01
N PRO A 333 -7.39 10.07 -31.35
CA PRO A 333 -6.43 9.13 -30.76
C PRO A 333 -4.94 9.54 -30.90
N GLN A 334 -4.61 10.40 -31.86
CA GLN A 334 -3.27 10.98 -32.06
C GLN A 334 -2.98 12.15 -31.10
N ASN A 335 -4.03 12.79 -30.56
CA ASN A 335 -3.95 13.84 -29.54
C ASN A 335 -3.98 13.25 -28.11
N ALA A 336 -3.22 12.19 -27.89
CA ALA A 336 -3.11 11.49 -26.61
C ALA A 336 -2.11 12.19 -25.67
N PHE A 337 -2.27 11.96 -24.36
CA PHE A 337 -1.17 12.13 -23.42
C PHE A 337 -0.24 10.92 -23.59
N VAL A 338 1.01 11.16 -23.97
CA VAL A 338 1.96 10.07 -24.26
C VAL A 338 3.04 10.04 -23.21
N VAL A 339 3.13 8.90 -22.51
CA VAL A 339 4.16 8.62 -21.51
C VAL A 339 5.24 7.77 -22.15
N GLN A 340 6.41 8.34 -22.38
CA GLN A 340 7.55 7.62 -22.96
C GLN A 340 8.24 6.75 -21.91
N SER A 341 8.41 7.26 -20.68
CA SER A 341 8.96 6.47 -19.59
C SER A 341 8.58 7.01 -18.22
N VAL A 342 8.58 6.12 -17.22
CA VAL A 342 8.53 6.46 -15.80
C VAL A 342 9.77 5.91 -15.12
N VAL A 343 10.46 6.73 -14.33
CA VAL A 343 11.58 6.29 -13.49
C VAL A 343 11.28 6.61 -12.04
N VAL A 344 11.51 5.64 -11.17
CA VAL A 344 11.49 5.84 -9.72
C VAL A 344 12.75 5.30 -9.08
N ARG A 345 13.33 6.11 -8.20
CA ARG A 345 14.47 5.74 -7.36
C ARG A 345 14.12 6.01 -5.90
N ALA A 346 14.30 5.06 -5.00
CA ALA A 346 14.12 5.28 -3.57
C ALA A 346 15.35 5.97 -2.98
N LEU A 347 15.19 6.76 -1.92
CA LEU A 347 16.33 7.18 -1.10
C LEU A 347 16.95 5.93 -0.44
N SER A 348 18.28 5.84 -0.46
CA SER A 348 18.96 4.77 0.26
C SER A 348 18.74 4.92 1.77
N PRO A 349 18.49 3.82 2.51
CA PRO A 349 18.46 3.86 3.97
C PRO A 349 19.75 4.43 4.56
N GLU A 350 19.63 5.30 5.56
CA GLU A 350 20.78 5.85 6.28
C GLU A 350 21.45 4.81 7.19
N THR A 351 20.63 3.95 7.80
CA THR A 351 21.10 2.87 8.65
C THR A 351 21.66 1.75 7.77
N LYS A 352 22.91 1.37 8.02
CA LYS A 352 23.55 0.23 7.37
C LYS A 352 23.98 -0.79 8.41
N ILE A 353 23.66 -2.06 8.16
CA ILE A 353 24.03 -3.18 9.02
C ILE A 353 24.83 -4.16 8.15
N SER A 354 26.05 -4.45 8.55
CA SER A 354 26.82 -5.57 7.98
C SER A 354 26.83 -6.69 9.01
N LEU A 355 26.32 -7.84 8.64
CA LEU A 355 26.27 -9.01 9.52
C LEU A 355 27.68 -9.56 9.76
N ALA A 356 27.83 -10.18 10.93
CA ALA A 356 28.93 -11.08 11.23
C ALA A 356 28.38 -12.51 11.23
N ASP A 357 29.22 -13.50 10.95
CA ASP A 357 28.80 -14.91 10.87
C ASP A 357 27.93 -15.31 12.08
N GLY A 358 26.68 -15.70 11.81
CA GLY A 358 25.70 -16.12 12.81
C GLY A 358 24.98 -14.98 13.55
N ALA A 359 25.10 -13.73 13.11
CA ALA A 359 24.32 -12.60 13.60
C ALA A 359 22.98 -12.48 12.86
N SER A 360 22.00 -11.82 13.50
CA SER A 360 20.72 -11.48 12.88
C SER A 360 20.51 -9.97 12.87
N ALA A 361 19.87 -9.46 11.81
CA ALA A 361 19.47 -8.06 11.72
C ALA A 361 17.98 -7.93 12.01
N PHE A 362 17.63 -7.10 12.99
CA PHE A 362 16.27 -6.64 13.26
C PHE A 362 16.32 -5.15 13.61
N ASP A 363 15.64 -4.32 12.80
CA ASP A 363 15.55 -2.87 13.00
C ASP A 363 14.22 -2.38 12.41
N HIS A 364 13.39 -1.70 13.21
CA HIS A 364 12.11 -1.15 12.74
C HIS A 364 12.26 0.04 11.79
N ARG A 365 13.46 0.64 11.72
CA ARG A 365 13.78 1.74 10.81
C ARG A 365 14.12 1.19 9.43
N SER A 366 14.00 2.02 8.40
CA SER A 366 14.55 1.72 7.07
C SER A 366 16.05 1.43 7.16
N THR A 367 16.47 0.25 6.69
CA THR A 367 17.84 -0.26 6.86
C THR A 367 18.38 -0.93 5.60
N GLU A 368 19.66 -0.73 5.33
CA GLU A 368 20.41 -1.48 4.31
C GLU A 368 21.24 -2.57 5.01
N VAL A 369 20.94 -3.84 4.73
CA VAL A 369 21.56 -5.01 5.34
C VAL A 369 22.49 -5.70 4.34
N PHE A 370 23.71 -6.02 4.77
CA PHE A 370 24.70 -6.78 4.04
C PHE A 370 24.98 -8.08 4.80
N ASP A 371 24.83 -9.22 4.14
CA ASP A 371 25.05 -10.55 4.71
C ASP A 371 26.53 -10.96 4.76
N THR A 372 26.77 -12.23 5.06
CA THR A 372 28.06 -12.91 4.97
C THR A 372 28.04 -13.91 3.80
N LEU A 373 29.13 -14.68 3.61
CA LEU A 373 29.17 -15.77 2.62
C LEU A 373 28.58 -17.10 3.17
N GLY A 374 28.10 -17.10 4.41
CA GLY A 374 27.55 -18.26 5.09
C GLY A 374 26.02 -18.23 5.14
N ASP A 375 25.42 -19.25 5.73
CA ASP A 375 23.96 -19.29 5.95
C ASP A 375 23.57 -18.24 7.00
N ASP A 376 22.80 -17.22 6.63
CA ASP A 376 22.38 -16.12 7.51
C ASP A 376 20.85 -16.10 7.78
N TYR A 377 20.46 -15.50 8.91
CA TYR A 377 19.05 -15.20 9.23
C TYR A 377 18.84 -13.68 9.36
N ILE A 378 18.00 -13.12 8.49
CA ILE A 378 17.80 -11.69 8.31
C ILE A 378 16.31 -11.37 8.50
N ALA A 379 15.96 -10.60 9.52
CA ALA A 379 14.57 -10.25 9.82
C ALA A 379 14.40 -8.72 9.89
N PRO A 380 14.40 -8.03 8.75
CA PRO A 380 14.27 -6.58 8.75
C PRO A 380 12.88 -6.19 9.31
N GLY A 381 12.81 -5.08 10.05
CA GLY A 381 11.58 -4.66 10.71
C GLY A 381 10.59 -3.99 9.74
N ASP A 382 9.85 -3.00 10.22
CA ASP A 382 8.73 -2.45 9.45
C ASP A 382 9.15 -1.54 8.29
N GLY A 383 10.36 -0.97 8.32
CA GLY A 383 10.83 0.09 7.42
C GLY A 383 11.00 -0.29 5.93
N PHE A 384 11.52 0.65 5.15
CA PHE A 384 11.97 0.36 3.78
C PHE A 384 13.37 -0.25 3.85
N ASP A 385 13.46 -1.56 3.58
CA ASP A 385 14.71 -2.29 3.79
C ASP A 385 15.30 -2.82 2.49
N VAL A 386 16.62 -2.79 2.42
CA VAL A 386 17.42 -3.22 1.28
C VAL A 386 18.39 -4.28 1.76
N VAL A 387 18.18 -5.52 1.36
CA VAL A 387 19.00 -6.67 1.74
C VAL A 387 19.89 -7.06 0.56
N HIS A 388 21.19 -7.17 0.82
CA HIS A 388 22.19 -7.62 -0.14
C HIS A 388 22.74 -8.96 0.30
N LEU A 389 22.48 -9.99 -0.50
CA LEU A 389 22.99 -11.33 -0.27
C LEU A 389 24.24 -11.61 -1.12
N THR A 390 25.20 -12.33 -0.55
CA THR A 390 26.49 -12.69 -1.17
C THR A 390 26.72 -14.20 -1.27
N GLY A 391 25.68 -14.99 -1.01
CA GLY A 391 25.61 -16.43 -1.19
C GLY A 391 25.67 -17.17 0.14
N GLY A 392 25.16 -18.38 0.18
CA GLY A 392 24.79 -19.04 1.43
C GLY A 392 23.46 -19.73 1.22
N ARG A 393 22.87 -20.26 2.29
CA ARG A 393 21.45 -20.61 2.30
C ARG A 393 20.77 -19.72 3.31
N ASP A 394 20.27 -18.60 2.82
CA ASP A 394 19.81 -17.51 3.65
C ASP A 394 18.32 -17.62 3.95
N GLN A 395 17.94 -17.16 5.14
CA GLN A 395 16.56 -17.06 5.58
C GLN A 395 16.20 -15.60 5.82
N ILE A 396 15.22 -15.10 5.07
CA ILE A 396 14.71 -13.73 5.23
C ILE A 396 13.32 -13.78 5.87
N GLY A 397 13.21 -13.35 7.12
CA GLY A 397 11.95 -13.23 7.85
C GLY A 397 11.27 -11.90 7.56
N LEU A 398 10.18 -11.90 6.80
CA LEU A 398 9.41 -10.70 6.49
C LEU A 398 8.05 -10.73 7.17
N THR A 399 7.80 -9.73 8.02
CA THR A 399 6.44 -9.43 8.49
C THR A 399 5.79 -8.42 7.56
N ARG A 400 4.51 -8.65 7.22
CA ARG A 400 3.75 -7.72 6.37
C ARG A 400 3.72 -6.34 7.02
N SER A 401 4.25 -5.34 6.33
CA SER A 401 4.25 -3.94 6.77
C SER A 401 3.54 -3.05 5.73
N ARG A 402 3.92 -1.78 5.66
CA ARG A 402 3.45 -0.78 4.68
C ARG A 402 4.57 -0.25 3.78
N PHE A 403 5.79 -0.78 3.94
CA PHE A 403 6.96 -0.36 3.20
C PHE A 403 7.51 -1.53 2.37
N ASN A 404 8.14 -1.22 1.25
CA ASN A 404 8.70 -2.23 0.36
C ASN A 404 9.96 -2.85 0.95
N LYS A 405 10.27 -4.06 0.47
CA LYS A 405 11.54 -4.73 0.70
C LYS A 405 12.25 -4.90 -0.64
N VAL A 406 13.55 -4.64 -0.68
CA VAL A 406 14.40 -4.88 -1.86
C VAL A 406 15.44 -5.92 -1.46
N ILE A 407 15.53 -7.00 -2.22
CA ILE A 407 16.44 -8.11 -1.96
C ILE A 407 17.26 -8.35 -3.22
N SER A 408 18.59 -8.32 -3.09
CA SER A 408 19.51 -8.68 -4.17
C SER A 408 20.30 -9.93 -3.77
N GLY A 409 20.74 -10.70 -4.76
CA GLY A 409 21.52 -11.92 -4.53
C GLY A 409 20.71 -13.16 -4.10
N PHE A 410 19.38 -13.08 -4.07
CA PHE A 410 18.50 -14.19 -3.68
C PHE A 410 18.69 -15.40 -4.61
N GLY A 411 19.34 -16.43 -4.07
CA GLY A 411 19.72 -17.67 -4.73
C GLY A 411 18.66 -18.76 -4.60
N PRO A 412 18.88 -19.90 -5.28
CA PRO A 412 17.91 -21.00 -5.33
C PRO A 412 17.72 -21.73 -4.00
N ASP A 413 18.67 -21.66 -3.07
CA ASP A 413 18.57 -22.32 -1.77
C ASP A 413 18.07 -21.40 -0.65
N ASP A 414 17.85 -20.12 -0.96
CA ASP A 414 17.36 -19.12 0.00
C ASP A 414 15.85 -19.23 0.20
N ILE A 415 15.41 -18.86 1.39
CA ILE A 415 14.02 -18.92 1.82
C ILE A 415 13.59 -17.52 2.29
N VAL A 416 12.42 -17.08 1.84
CA VAL A 416 11.71 -15.94 2.40
C VAL A 416 10.51 -16.43 3.20
N THR A 417 10.48 -16.12 4.49
CA THR A 417 9.31 -16.29 5.34
C THR A 417 8.41 -15.08 5.17
N LEU A 418 7.14 -15.30 4.84
CA LEU A 418 6.13 -14.29 4.55
C LEU A 418 5.04 -14.34 5.61
N GLU A 419 5.22 -13.56 6.66
CA GLU A 419 4.34 -13.55 7.81
C GLU A 419 3.21 -12.51 7.68
N GLY A 420 1.95 -12.96 7.76
CA GLY A 420 0.78 -12.08 7.65
C GLY A 420 0.52 -11.54 6.23
N TYR A 421 1.30 -11.98 5.24
CA TYR A 421 1.06 -11.66 3.83
C TYR A 421 -0.23 -12.31 3.33
N PRO A 422 -0.97 -11.71 2.38
CA PRO A 422 -2.26 -12.21 1.92
C PRO A 422 -2.09 -13.30 0.85
N PHE A 423 -1.33 -14.34 1.16
CA PHE A 423 -1.08 -15.52 0.33
C PHE A 423 -1.56 -16.75 1.10
N ALA A 424 -2.38 -17.60 0.50
CA ALA A 424 -2.85 -18.85 1.12
C ALA A 424 -1.70 -19.85 1.36
N SER A 425 -0.75 -19.84 0.43
CA SER A 425 0.30 -20.85 0.30
C SER A 425 1.48 -20.34 -0.52
N SER A 426 2.58 -21.09 -0.53
CA SER A 426 3.71 -20.84 -1.42
C SER A 426 3.33 -20.85 -2.90
N ALA A 427 2.38 -21.71 -3.30
CA ALA A 427 1.86 -21.74 -4.67
C ALA A 427 1.10 -20.45 -5.01
N SER A 428 0.32 -19.91 -4.06
CA SER A 428 -0.36 -18.63 -4.25
C SER A 428 0.62 -17.44 -4.32
N ALA A 429 1.71 -17.45 -3.53
CA ALA A 429 2.77 -16.45 -3.63
C ALA A 429 3.47 -16.52 -5.00
N MET A 430 3.82 -17.72 -5.48
CA MET A 430 4.38 -17.95 -6.81
C MET A 430 3.51 -17.39 -7.94
N LYS A 431 2.17 -17.53 -7.84
CA LYS A 431 1.23 -17.01 -8.84
C LYS A 431 1.25 -15.47 -8.95
N ARG A 432 1.66 -14.77 -7.89
CA ARG A 432 1.73 -13.29 -7.85
C ARG A 432 3.05 -12.72 -8.35
N LEU A 433 4.10 -13.54 -8.49
CA LEU A 433 5.38 -13.09 -9.00
C LEU A 433 5.21 -12.44 -10.39
N THR A 434 5.68 -11.21 -10.48
CA THR A 434 5.54 -10.35 -11.64
C THR A 434 6.91 -9.94 -12.14
N GLN A 435 7.23 -10.26 -13.38
CA GLN A 435 8.44 -9.72 -14.02
C GLN A 435 8.25 -8.22 -14.28
N VAL A 436 9.15 -7.39 -13.79
CA VAL A 436 9.18 -5.94 -14.01
C VAL A 436 10.59 -5.56 -14.42
N GLY A 437 10.81 -5.39 -15.73
CA GLY A 437 12.15 -5.18 -16.26
C GLY A 437 13.10 -6.32 -15.85
N PRO A 438 14.28 -6.04 -15.28
CA PRO A 438 15.22 -7.06 -14.82
C PRO A 438 14.87 -7.68 -13.45
N ASP A 439 13.82 -7.21 -12.79
CA ASP A 439 13.50 -7.58 -11.41
C ASP A 439 12.20 -8.40 -11.35
N VAL A 440 12.04 -9.15 -10.26
CA VAL A 440 10.80 -9.87 -9.94
C VAL A 440 10.14 -9.22 -8.74
N TRP A 441 8.87 -8.86 -8.89
CA TRP A 441 8.08 -8.21 -7.86
C TRP A 441 7.05 -9.19 -7.32
N LEU A 442 6.93 -9.24 -6.00
CA LEU A 442 5.88 -9.95 -5.28
C LEU A 442 4.94 -8.91 -4.66
N PRO A 443 3.90 -8.43 -5.37
CA PRO A 443 2.95 -7.46 -4.86
C PRO A 443 2.03 -8.10 -3.81
N THR A 444 1.73 -7.34 -2.75
CA THR A 444 0.88 -7.82 -1.66
C THR A 444 -0.58 -7.41 -1.78
N GLY A 445 -0.93 -6.59 -2.77
CA GLY A 445 -2.26 -5.97 -2.86
C GLY A 445 -2.38 -4.74 -1.97
N ALA A 446 -3.51 -4.04 -2.05
CA ALA A 446 -3.81 -2.87 -1.21
C ALA A 446 -5.00 -3.20 -0.31
N ASP A 447 -4.86 -3.09 1.01
CA ASP A 447 -6.07 -3.15 1.85
C ASP A 447 -5.94 -2.61 3.29
N PRO A 448 -6.81 -1.65 3.70
CA PRO A 448 -7.71 -0.85 2.87
C PRO A 448 -6.96 0.22 2.05
N GLY A 449 -5.62 0.18 2.12
CA GLY A 449 -4.65 1.00 1.42
C GLY A 449 -3.26 0.37 1.60
N ASP A 450 -2.22 1.19 1.54
CA ASP A 450 -0.81 0.83 1.80
C ASP A 450 -0.29 -0.36 0.96
N PRO A 451 -0.46 -0.35 -0.38
CA PRO A 451 0.17 -1.36 -1.22
C PRO A 451 1.69 -1.34 -1.05
N HIS A 452 2.28 -2.53 -0.89
CA HIS A 452 3.72 -2.71 -0.84
C HIS A 452 4.12 -3.98 -1.58
N THR A 453 5.42 -4.13 -1.82
CA THR A 453 5.95 -5.26 -2.57
C THR A 453 7.33 -5.67 -2.08
N VAL A 454 7.64 -6.96 -2.23
CA VAL A 454 8.99 -7.49 -2.11
C VAL A 454 9.58 -7.54 -3.51
N ILE A 455 10.72 -6.86 -3.72
CA ILE A 455 11.40 -6.73 -5.00
C ILE A 455 12.68 -7.55 -4.96
N PHE A 456 12.74 -8.59 -5.77
CA PHE A 456 13.94 -9.38 -5.99
C PHE A 456 14.69 -8.83 -7.21
N LYS A 457 15.91 -8.34 -6.99
CA LYS A 457 16.71 -7.65 -8.01
C LYS A 457 17.39 -8.64 -8.95
N GLU A 458 17.44 -8.27 -10.23
CA GLU A 458 18.26 -8.92 -11.27
C GLU A 458 18.00 -10.44 -11.40
N THR A 459 16.74 -10.83 -11.38
CA THR A 459 16.31 -12.23 -11.46
C THR A 459 15.06 -12.37 -12.34
N THR A 460 14.64 -13.61 -12.58
CA THR A 460 13.50 -13.96 -13.43
C THR A 460 12.49 -14.78 -12.67
N VAL A 461 11.20 -14.67 -13.01
CA VAL A 461 10.14 -15.46 -12.35
C VAL A 461 10.44 -16.96 -12.42
N GLU A 462 11.04 -17.43 -13.50
CA GLU A 462 11.42 -18.84 -13.72
C GLU A 462 12.53 -19.34 -12.79
N ALA A 463 13.26 -18.44 -12.11
CA ALA A 463 14.30 -18.79 -11.15
C ALA A 463 13.72 -19.22 -9.79
N PHE A 464 12.45 -18.93 -9.55
CA PHE A 464 11.79 -19.21 -8.28
C PHE A 464 11.11 -20.56 -8.24
N SER A 465 11.03 -21.13 -7.05
CA SER A 465 10.25 -22.33 -6.77
C SER A 465 9.43 -22.19 -5.48
N PRO A 466 8.34 -22.98 -5.31
CA PRO A 466 7.52 -22.94 -4.10
C PRO A 466 8.29 -23.19 -2.79
N HIS A 467 9.42 -23.92 -2.79
CA HIS A 467 10.16 -24.19 -1.55
C HIS A 467 10.84 -22.95 -0.96
N GLN A 468 10.99 -21.88 -1.74
CA GLN A 468 11.63 -20.64 -1.30
C GLN A 468 10.66 -19.72 -0.55
N PHE A 469 9.37 -20.06 -0.50
CA PHE A 469 8.34 -19.24 0.13
C PHE A 469 7.75 -19.99 1.32
N ASP A 470 8.12 -19.57 2.53
CA ASP A 470 7.55 -20.06 3.78
C ASP A 470 6.42 -19.11 4.22
N VAL A 471 5.18 -19.42 3.85
CA VAL A 471 4.01 -18.57 4.17
C VAL A 471 3.53 -18.90 5.58
N LYS A 472 3.50 -17.90 6.46
CA LYS A 472 3.07 -18.06 7.87
C LYS A 472 1.94 -17.11 8.23
N TRP A 473 0.90 -17.68 8.85
CA TRP A 473 -0.24 -16.97 9.44
C TRP A 473 -0.79 -15.83 8.56
N PRO A 474 -1.15 -16.13 7.30
CA PRO A 474 -1.55 -15.11 6.36
C PRO A 474 -2.83 -14.40 6.82
N VAL A 475 -3.00 -13.16 6.35
CA VAL A 475 -4.14 -12.31 6.70
C VAL A 475 -4.80 -11.85 5.42
N PRO A 476 -6.14 -11.97 5.26
CA PRO A 476 -6.81 -11.51 4.06
C PRO A 476 -6.68 -10.01 3.87
N LEU A 477 -6.86 -9.58 2.62
CA LEU A 477 -7.16 -8.20 2.31
C LEU A 477 -8.60 -7.89 2.83
N ASP A 478 -8.77 -6.87 3.67
CA ASP A 478 -10.08 -6.38 4.15
C ASP A 478 -10.93 -5.61 3.11
N HIS A 479 -11.16 -6.21 1.93
CA HIS A 479 -11.83 -5.54 0.80
C HIS A 479 -13.25 -5.10 1.21
N TRP A 480 -13.83 -5.81 2.19
CA TRP A 480 -15.10 -5.56 2.85
C TRP A 480 -15.22 -4.18 3.49
N ARG A 481 -14.13 -3.52 3.88
CA ARG A 481 -14.22 -2.18 4.47
C ARG A 481 -14.48 -1.11 3.42
N VAL A 482 -13.81 -1.19 2.28
CA VAL A 482 -13.73 -0.08 1.32
C VAL A 482 -14.35 -0.35 -0.04
N ASN A 483 -14.43 -1.61 -0.49
CA ASN A 483 -14.96 -1.95 -1.79
C ASN A 483 -16.44 -1.57 -1.91
N ALA A 484 -16.81 -0.87 -2.99
CA ALA A 484 -18.15 -0.41 -3.25
C ALA A 484 -19.09 -1.49 -3.82
N LEU A 485 -18.52 -2.59 -4.34
CA LEU A 485 -19.28 -3.75 -4.83
C LEU A 485 -19.52 -4.81 -3.76
N LYS A 486 -19.05 -4.58 -2.53
CA LYS A 486 -19.24 -5.55 -1.44
C LYS A 486 -20.73 -5.84 -1.18
N PRO A 487 -21.07 -7.10 -0.86
CA PRO A 487 -22.37 -7.47 -0.30
C PRO A 487 -22.78 -6.58 0.87
N SER A 488 -24.07 -6.23 0.94
CA SER A 488 -24.62 -5.44 2.06
C SER A 488 -24.94 -6.26 3.30
N ALA A 489 -24.95 -7.59 3.18
CA ALA A 489 -25.21 -8.54 4.25
C ALA A 489 -24.49 -9.86 3.95
N ALA A 490 -24.24 -10.65 4.98
CA ALA A 490 -23.78 -12.03 4.83
C ALA A 490 -24.86 -12.89 4.16
N LEU A 491 -24.43 -13.86 3.36
CA LEU A 491 -25.25 -14.91 2.79
C LEU A 491 -25.74 -15.84 3.90
N SER A 492 -27.05 -16.12 3.91
CA SER A 492 -27.74 -16.98 4.88
C SER A 492 -28.64 -17.98 4.15
N ASP A 493 -29.05 -19.04 4.84
CA ASP A 493 -29.92 -20.08 4.27
C ASP A 493 -31.35 -19.55 4.21
N THR A 494 -31.79 -19.15 3.02
CA THR A 494 -33.12 -18.53 2.83
C THR A 494 -34.11 -19.44 2.13
N ASP A 495 -33.64 -20.55 1.59
CA ASP A 495 -34.41 -21.58 0.92
C ASP A 495 -34.53 -22.89 1.74
N ASP A 496 -33.96 -22.91 2.94
CA ASP A 496 -34.00 -24.01 3.92
C ASP A 496 -33.43 -25.32 3.37
N ASP A 497 -32.42 -25.23 2.49
CA ASP A 497 -31.75 -26.41 1.91
C ASP A 497 -30.51 -26.86 2.71
N GLY A 498 -30.10 -26.06 3.69
CA GLY A 498 -28.97 -26.32 4.58
C GLY A 498 -27.60 -26.09 3.94
N VAL A 499 -27.50 -25.48 2.76
CA VAL A 499 -26.24 -25.30 2.03
C VAL A 499 -26.07 -23.86 1.52
N LEU A 500 -24.97 -23.21 1.90
CA LEU A 500 -24.61 -21.89 1.41
C LEU A 500 -23.51 -21.99 0.35
N ASN A 501 -23.78 -21.46 -0.84
CA ASN A 501 -22.82 -21.36 -1.94
C ASN A 501 -22.87 -19.94 -2.53
N SER A 502 -21.71 -19.43 -2.96
CA SER A 502 -21.59 -18.16 -3.68
C SER A 502 -21.16 -18.39 -5.13
N ASP A 503 -21.69 -17.58 -6.05
CA ASP A 503 -21.26 -17.58 -7.46
C ASP A 503 -19.97 -16.77 -7.69
N GLY A 504 -19.56 -15.95 -6.72
CA GLY A 504 -18.38 -15.07 -6.79
C GLY A 504 -17.15 -15.67 -6.11
N PRO A 505 -15.95 -15.10 -6.35
CA PRO A 505 -14.69 -15.58 -5.80
C PRO A 505 -14.40 -15.08 -4.38
N GLU A 506 -15.28 -14.31 -3.75
CA GLU A 506 -15.14 -13.91 -2.34
C GLU A 506 -16.55 -13.88 -1.75
N ALA A 507 -16.76 -14.58 -0.66
CA ALA A 507 -18.06 -14.77 -0.03
C ALA A 507 -18.02 -14.40 1.46
N TRP A 508 -19.16 -13.92 1.93
CA TRP A 508 -19.37 -13.62 3.34
C TRP A 508 -20.58 -14.42 3.82
N TYR A 509 -20.35 -15.45 4.62
CA TYR A 509 -21.35 -16.41 5.09
C TYR A 509 -21.78 -16.14 6.54
N THR A 510 -23.03 -16.50 6.87
CA THR A 510 -23.55 -16.58 8.24
C THR A 510 -24.47 -17.79 8.38
N ASP A 511 -24.35 -18.51 9.50
CA ASP A 511 -25.26 -19.63 9.80
C ASP A 511 -26.59 -19.19 10.42
N ASP A 512 -26.67 -17.93 10.85
CA ASP A 512 -27.84 -17.31 11.50
C ASP A 512 -28.43 -18.17 12.65
N GLY A 513 -27.56 -18.93 13.33
CA GLY A 513 -27.94 -19.80 14.45
C GLY A 513 -28.59 -21.13 14.06
N ALA A 514 -28.56 -21.51 12.78
CA ALA A 514 -29.03 -22.81 12.29
C ALA A 514 -27.85 -23.68 11.77
N PRO A 515 -27.96 -25.02 11.80
CA PRO A 515 -26.95 -25.88 11.19
C PRO A 515 -26.96 -25.74 9.67
N VAL A 516 -25.86 -25.27 9.09
CA VAL A 516 -25.69 -25.16 7.64
C VAL A 516 -24.33 -25.68 7.20
N ARG A 517 -24.21 -26.00 5.91
CA ARG A 517 -22.95 -26.31 5.24
C ARG A 517 -22.54 -25.13 4.38
N MET A 518 -21.43 -24.48 4.69
CA MET A 518 -20.88 -23.36 3.92
C MET A 518 -19.79 -23.89 2.98
N VAL A 519 -19.92 -23.62 1.69
CA VAL A 519 -18.96 -24.07 0.67
C VAL A 519 -18.15 -22.87 0.22
N GLY A 520 -16.85 -22.90 0.51
CA GLY A 520 -15.93 -21.84 0.14
C GLY A 520 -15.67 -21.73 -1.36
N THR A 521 -15.08 -20.61 -1.73
CA THR A 521 -14.86 -20.14 -3.10
C THR A 521 -13.37 -20.18 -3.45
N ALA A 522 -12.97 -19.51 -4.53
CA ALA A 522 -11.58 -19.49 -5.00
C ALA A 522 -10.83 -18.22 -4.60
N GLY A 523 -11.42 -17.35 -3.78
CA GLY A 523 -10.75 -16.23 -3.13
C GLY A 523 -11.18 -16.11 -1.66
N SER A 524 -10.70 -15.04 -1.01
CA SER A 524 -10.70 -14.95 0.46
C SER A 524 -12.11 -14.76 1.03
N ASP A 525 -12.59 -15.80 1.70
CA ASP A 525 -13.93 -15.89 2.27
C ASP A 525 -13.97 -15.53 3.75
N ARG A 526 -15.16 -15.14 4.22
CA ARG A 526 -15.44 -14.81 5.60
C ARG A 526 -16.63 -15.60 6.12
N TYR A 527 -16.46 -16.29 7.24
CA TYR A 527 -17.49 -17.12 7.86
C TYR A 527 -17.88 -16.57 9.23
N PHE A 528 -19.17 -16.38 9.44
CA PHE A 528 -19.71 -16.05 10.75
C PHE A 528 -20.43 -17.27 11.33
N VAL A 529 -19.86 -17.86 12.38
CA VAL A 529 -20.31 -19.14 12.92
C VAL A 529 -20.87 -18.97 14.33
N THR A 530 -22.11 -19.41 14.52
CA THR A 530 -22.84 -19.35 15.79
C THR A 530 -23.51 -20.67 16.18
N HIS A 531 -23.55 -21.66 15.29
CA HIS A 531 -24.14 -22.97 15.52
C HIS A 531 -23.07 -24.10 15.49
N PRO A 532 -23.03 -24.99 16.51
CA PRO A 532 -21.96 -25.99 16.65
C PRO A 532 -21.99 -27.13 15.63
N GLU A 533 -23.10 -27.28 14.90
CA GLU A 533 -23.24 -28.28 13.83
C GLU A 533 -22.99 -27.69 12.43
N THR A 534 -22.59 -26.41 12.33
CA THR A 534 -22.19 -25.79 11.05
C THR A 534 -20.92 -26.45 10.51
N VAL A 535 -20.92 -26.76 9.23
CA VAL A 535 -19.78 -27.34 8.51
C VAL A 535 -19.25 -26.34 7.50
N ILE A 536 -17.93 -26.14 7.47
CA ILE A 536 -17.25 -25.31 6.48
C ILE A 536 -16.40 -26.23 5.61
N ASP A 537 -16.67 -26.20 4.31
CA ASP A 537 -15.91 -26.93 3.29
C ASP A 537 -15.14 -25.96 2.42
N GLU A 538 -13.85 -25.82 2.74
CA GLU A 538 -12.94 -24.92 2.03
C GLU A 538 -12.03 -25.66 1.05
N PRO A 539 -11.87 -25.16 -0.19
CA PRO A 539 -10.92 -25.73 -1.12
C PRO A 539 -9.48 -25.39 -0.72
N VAL A 540 -8.56 -26.27 -1.12
CA VAL A 540 -7.12 -25.98 -1.01
C VAL A 540 -6.77 -24.81 -1.94
N ASP A 541 -5.97 -23.86 -1.46
CA ASP A 541 -5.65 -22.61 -2.15
C ASP A 541 -6.90 -21.77 -2.50
N GLY A 542 -7.95 -21.86 -1.67
CA GLY A 542 -9.19 -21.11 -1.78
C GLY A 542 -9.06 -19.61 -1.56
N GLY A 543 -7.96 -19.13 -0.99
CA GLY A 543 -7.85 -17.73 -0.58
C GLY A 543 -7.13 -17.66 0.75
N VAL A 544 -7.21 -16.51 1.42
CA VAL A 544 -6.84 -16.42 2.83
C VAL A 544 -8.14 -16.27 3.61
N ASP A 545 -8.58 -17.33 4.25
CA ASP A 545 -9.95 -17.44 4.73
C ASP A 545 -10.05 -17.13 6.23
N GLU A 546 -11.13 -16.46 6.61
CA GLU A 546 -11.34 -15.94 7.96
C GLU A 546 -12.63 -16.48 8.59
N ILE A 547 -12.51 -17.08 9.79
CA ILE A 547 -13.68 -17.39 10.62
C ILE A 547 -13.80 -16.37 11.77
N ILE A 548 -15.01 -15.85 11.94
CA ILE A 548 -15.47 -15.14 13.13
C ILE A 548 -16.42 -16.09 13.88
N SER A 549 -15.97 -16.65 15.00
CA SER A 549 -16.73 -17.62 15.78
C SER A 549 -17.33 -17.03 17.05
N ARG A 550 -18.56 -17.47 17.37
CA ARG A 550 -19.25 -17.20 18.64
C ARG A 550 -19.49 -18.45 19.47
N ILE A 551 -18.85 -19.56 19.11
CA ILE A 551 -18.95 -20.87 19.76
C ILE A 551 -17.56 -21.46 20.00
N ASP A 552 -17.49 -22.52 20.81
CA ASP A 552 -16.30 -23.35 20.86
C ASP A 552 -16.06 -24.00 19.50
N MET A 553 -14.82 -23.96 19.01
CA MET A 553 -14.51 -24.48 17.67
C MET A 553 -13.04 -24.88 17.54
N VAL A 554 -12.79 -26.01 16.91
CA VAL A 554 -11.48 -26.34 16.31
C VAL A 554 -11.45 -25.74 14.92
N VAL A 555 -10.43 -24.97 14.58
CA VAL A 555 -10.37 -24.30 13.27
C VAL A 555 -10.46 -25.38 12.15
N PRO A 556 -11.39 -25.29 11.19
CA PRO A 556 -11.52 -26.24 10.07
C PRO A 556 -10.32 -26.21 9.13
N ALA A 557 -10.08 -27.27 8.35
CA ALA A 557 -8.98 -27.28 7.38
C ALA A 557 -9.10 -26.12 6.37
N ASN A 558 -7.94 -25.67 5.84
CA ASN A 558 -7.85 -24.57 4.85
C ASN A 558 -8.43 -23.23 5.32
N ILE A 559 -8.43 -22.96 6.63
CA ILE A 559 -8.79 -21.66 7.20
C ILE A 559 -7.56 -21.04 7.84
N GLU A 560 -7.11 -19.89 7.37
CA GLU A 560 -5.83 -19.33 7.82
C GLU A 560 -5.96 -18.53 9.11
N ARG A 561 -7.13 -17.94 9.36
CA ARG A 561 -7.37 -17.02 10.48
C ARG A 561 -8.69 -17.29 11.19
N ALA A 562 -8.67 -17.35 12.52
CA ALA A 562 -9.87 -17.50 13.35
C ALA A 562 -9.94 -16.45 14.48
N ILE A 563 -11.11 -15.83 14.65
CA ILE A 563 -11.36 -14.79 15.64
C ILE A 563 -12.50 -15.19 16.57
N ALA A 564 -12.26 -15.11 17.88
CA ALA A 564 -13.28 -15.25 18.89
C ALA A 564 -14.07 -13.94 19.07
N GLN A 565 -15.40 -14.01 18.92
CA GLN A 565 -16.31 -12.87 19.06
C GLN A 565 -17.45 -13.12 20.07
N ALA A 566 -17.35 -14.17 20.90
CA ALA A 566 -18.20 -14.37 22.07
C ALA A 566 -17.38 -14.69 23.32
N GLN A 567 -17.92 -14.33 24.49
CA GLN A 567 -17.26 -14.61 25.76
C GLN A 567 -17.52 -16.06 26.18
N GLY A 568 -16.56 -16.64 26.89
CA GLY A 568 -16.68 -17.99 27.46
C GLY A 568 -16.38 -19.11 26.46
N ILE A 569 -15.91 -18.78 25.26
CA ILE A 569 -15.59 -19.76 24.21
C ILE A 569 -14.11 -20.11 24.17
N THR A 570 -13.81 -21.21 23.49
CA THR A 570 -12.49 -21.71 23.19
C THR A 570 -12.30 -21.87 21.68
N LEU A 571 -11.27 -21.24 21.12
CA LEU A 571 -10.80 -21.56 19.77
C LEU A 571 -9.55 -22.44 19.87
N THR A 572 -9.55 -23.54 19.14
CA THR A 572 -8.45 -24.50 19.14
C THR A 572 -7.81 -24.55 17.75
N ALA A 573 -6.50 -24.37 17.69
CA ALA A 573 -5.71 -24.42 16.47
C ALA A 573 -5.70 -25.80 15.81
N ARG A 574 -5.25 -25.84 14.55
CA ARG A 574 -5.02 -27.08 13.81
C ARG A 574 -3.60 -27.61 13.95
N PRO A 575 -3.37 -28.91 13.71
CA PRO A 575 -2.02 -29.49 13.69
C PRO A 575 -1.06 -28.85 12.68
N GLU A 576 -1.56 -28.23 11.61
CA GLU A 576 -0.73 -27.53 10.62
C GLU A 576 -0.29 -26.12 11.06
N GLY A 577 -0.82 -25.62 12.18
CA GLY A 577 -0.65 -24.25 12.65
C GLY A 577 -1.85 -23.37 12.32
N SER A 578 -2.12 -22.37 13.16
CA SER A 578 -3.26 -21.46 13.01
C SER A 578 -2.96 -20.08 13.58
N ARG A 579 -3.61 -19.06 12.99
CA ARG A 579 -3.67 -17.71 13.58
C ARG A 579 -4.96 -17.56 14.37
N LEU A 580 -4.83 -17.47 15.69
CA LEU A 580 -5.94 -17.32 16.63
C LEU A 580 -5.98 -15.92 17.22
N GLU A 581 -7.13 -15.27 17.17
CA GLU A 581 -7.34 -13.93 17.70
C GLU A 581 -8.61 -13.84 18.56
N THR A 582 -8.74 -12.75 19.31
CA THR A 582 -10.00 -12.41 19.98
C THR A 582 -10.28 -10.92 19.93
N THR A 583 -11.55 -10.55 19.81
CA THR A 583 -12.02 -9.17 19.98
C THR A 583 -12.83 -8.97 21.27
N VAL A 584 -12.93 -10.00 22.11
CA VAL A 584 -13.72 -10.00 23.34
C VAL A 584 -12.96 -10.61 24.52
N LYS A 585 -13.31 -10.15 25.73
CA LYS A 585 -12.78 -10.68 26.99
C LYS A 585 -13.27 -12.10 27.29
N ASN A 586 -12.67 -12.78 28.27
CA ASN A 586 -13.08 -14.11 28.75
C ASN A 586 -13.03 -15.22 27.67
N VAL A 587 -11.96 -15.27 26.87
CA VAL A 587 -11.78 -16.26 25.80
C VAL A 587 -10.60 -17.18 26.12
N THR A 588 -10.64 -18.42 25.64
CA THR A 588 -9.46 -19.30 25.59
C THR A 588 -9.02 -19.48 24.14
N LEU A 589 -7.75 -19.27 23.85
CA LEU A 589 -7.11 -19.66 22.59
C LEU A 589 -6.17 -20.83 22.92
N GLU A 590 -6.35 -21.96 22.25
CA GLU A 590 -5.62 -23.20 22.52
C GLU A 590 -4.82 -23.59 21.28
N GLY A 591 -3.51 -23.76 21.46
CA GLY A 591 -2.61 -24.22 20.39
C GLY A 591 -2.78 -25.71 20.10
N SER A 592 -2.13 -26.14 19.03
CA SER A 592 -1.97 -27.53 18.61
C SER A 592 -0.50 -27.81 18.32
N VAL A 593 -0.18 -28.95 17.71
CA VAL A 593 1.21 -29.37 17.43
C VAL A 593 1.94 -28.58 16.33
N GLY A 594 1.26 -27.65 15.65
CA GLY A 594 1.82 -26.83 14.57
C GLY A 594 2.23 -25.45 15.07
N ASN A 595 2.91 -24.66 14.23
CA ASN A 595 3.32 -23.31 14.59
C ASN A 595 2.10 -22.40 14.66
N ASP A 596 1.73 -21.97 15.87
CA ASP A 596 0.56 -21.14 16.11
C ASP A 596 0.92 -19.69 16.42
N LEU A 597 0.06 -18.76 15.96
CA LEU A 597 0.13 -17.35 16.31
C LEU A 597 -1.09 -16.95 17.11
N PHE A 598 -0.86 -16.48 18.33
CA PHE A 598 -1.88 -15.91 19.21
C PHE A 598 -1.80 -14.39 19.18
N VAL A 599 -2.89 -13.71 18.81
CA VAL A 599 -2.96 -12.24 18.80
C VAL A 599 -3.97 -11.75 19.81
N LEU A 600 -3.49 -11.02 20.82
CA LEU A 600 -4.30 -10.55 21.94
C LEU A 600 -4.32 -9.02 22.00
N PRO A 601 -5.51 -8.38 21.98
CA PRO A 601 -5.62 -6.98 22.36
C PRO A 601 -5.32 -6.80 23.86
N GLN A 602 -4.35 -5.92 24.19
CA GLN A 602 -3.87 -5.72 25.57
C GLN A 602 -4.93 -5.21 26.55
N ASP A 603 -5.98 -4.57 26.04
CA ASP A 603 -7.07 -3.98 26.82
C ASP A 603 -8.16 -5.00 27.23
N LEU A 604 -8.12 -6.22 26.68
CA LEU A 604 -9.09 -7.26 26.99
C LEU A 604 -8.71 -8.04 28.26
N ALA A 605 -9.71 -8.28 29.10
CA ALA A 605 -9.52 -9.02 30.35
C ALA A 605 -9.72 -10.53 30.18
N ASN A 606 -9.01 -11.32 31.00
CA ASN A 606 -9.23 -12.77 31.16
C ASN A 606 -9.11 -13.57 29.85
N VAL A 607 -8.25 -13.12 28.93
CA VAL A 607 -7.88 -13.93 27.77
C VAL A 607 -6.83 -14.94 28.20
N ARG A 608 -7.10 -16.22 27.94
CA ARG A 608 -6.25 -17.35 28.29
C ARG A 608 -5.64 -17.91 27.01
N VAL A 609 -4.33 -18.08 26.99
CA VAL A 609 -3.63 -18.81 25.93
C VAL A 609 -3.16 -20.12 26.53
N ARG A 610 -3.56 -21.24 25.93
CA ARG A 610 -3.16 -22.58 26.35
C ARG A 610 -2.19 -23.14 25.31
N ILE A 611 -0.97 -23.35 25.74
CA ILE A 611 0.09 -23.96 24.93
C ILE A 611 0.10 -25.46 25.22
N ASP A 612 -0.05 -26.25 24.16
CA ASP A 612 0.05 -27.70 24.21
C ASP A 612 0.99 -28.17 23.10
N LEU A 613 2.27 -28.35 23.41
CA LEU A 613 3.29 -28.63 22.41
C LEU A 613 4.37 -29.60 22.87
N PRO A 614 4.72 -30.56 21.99
CA PRO A 614 6.11 -30.98 21.91
C PRO A 614 6.70 -30.91 20.49
N SER A 615 6.12 -30.16 19.52
CA SER A 615 6.80 -29.94 18.21
C SER A 615 6.47 -28.62 17.48
N ALA A 616 6.53 -27.44 18.12
CA ALA A 616 6.31 -26.17 17.39
C ALA A 616 7.02 -24.92 17.90
N GLN A 617 7.12 -23.93 17.01
CA GLN A 617 7.60 -22.57 17.25
C GLN A 617 6.40 -21.60 17.24
N ASP A 618 5.77 -21.46 18.40
CA ASP A 618 4.61 -20.58 18.60
C ASP A 618 5.02 -19.13 18.82
N GLN A 619 4.09 -18.23 18.50
CA GLN A 619 4.23 -16.81 18.77
C GLN A 619 3.00 -16.23 19.48
N LEU A 620 3.25 -15.32 20.42
CA LEU A 620 2.22 -14.65 21.21
C LEU A 620 2.42 -13.13 21.19
N ARG A 621 1.44 -12.43 20.62
CA ARG A 621 1.41 -10.96 20.48
C ARG A 621 0.43 -10.30 21.43
N GLY A 622 0.84 -9.16 21.98
CA GLY A 622 0.00 -8.36 22.86
C GLY A 622 -0.28 -9.00 24.22
N PHE A 623 0.60 -9.89 24.68
CA PHE A 623 0.52 -10.43 26.04
C PHE A 623 0.70 -9.32 27.08
N GLY A 624 -0.06 -9.40 28.18
CA GLY A 624 -0.07 -8.35 29.19
C GLY A 624 -0.71 -8.81 30.50
N PRO A 625 -0.72 -7.94 31.54
CA PRO A 625 -1.11 -8.30 32.90
C PRO A 625 -2.51 -8.88 33.08
N ASN A 626 -3.41 -8.63 32.13
CA ASN A 626 -4.80 -9.11 32.15
C ASN A 626 -5.00 -10.49 31.50
N HIS A 627 -3.92 -11.07 30.98
CA HIS A 627 -3.92 -12.34 30.26
C HIS A 627 -3.32 -13.45 31.11
N SER A 628 -3.58 -14.69 30.75
CA SER A 628 -2.96 -15.86 31.40
C SER A 628 -2.40 -16.80 30.36
N LEU A 629 -1.15 -17.21 30.58
CA LEU A 629 -0.49 -18.23 29.77
C LEU A 629 -0.50 -19.55 30.54
N LEU A 630 -1.16 -20.54 29.97
CA LEU A 630 -1.37 -21.87 30.55
C LEU A 630 -0.58 -22.87 29.72
N PHE A 631 0.01 -23.86 30.38
CA PHE A 631 0.78 -24.92 29.73
C PHE A 631 0.17 -26.27 30.07
N SER A 632 0.23 -27.23 29.14
CA SER A 632 -0.22 -28.60 29.42
C SER A 632 0.57 -29.24 30.56
N ASP A 633 -0.02 -30.26 31.20
CA ASP A 633 0.61 -30.96 32.33
C ASP A 633 1.95 -31.58 31.94
N ALA A 634 2.06 -32.08 30.69
CA ALA A 634 3.29 -32.63 30.15
C ALA A 634 4.38 -31.57 30.02
N LEU A 635 4.05 -30.39 29.48
CA LEU A 635 5.01 -29.29 29.34
C LEU A 635 5.42 -28.76 30.73
N ASN A 636 4.46 -28.57 31.65
CA ASN A 636 4.74 -28.18 33.03
C ASN A 636 5.65 -29.17 33.78
N ALA A 637 5.63 -30.46 33.45
CA ALA A 637 6.53 -31.44 34.05
C ALA A 637 8.01 -31.20 33.68
N THR A 638 8.29 -30.52 32.56
CA THR A 638 9.64 -30.17 32.07
C THR A 638 10.09 -28.77 32.49
N ARG A 639 9.30 -28.07 33.31
CA ARG A 639 9.48 -26.65 33.62
C ARG A 639 10.82 -26.26 34.26
N ALA A 640 11.52 -27.22 34.86
CA ALA A 640 12.86 -27.01 35.40
C ALA A 640 13.94 -26.86 34.30
N ASP A 641 13.67 -27.37 33.09
CA ASP A 641 14.62 -27.42 31.97
C ASP A 641 14.41 -26.27 30.97
N TRP A 642 13.37 -25.45 31.16
CA TRP A 642 13.04 -24.35 30.25
C TRP A 642 14.13 -23.29 30.25
N ARG A 643 14.53 -22.88 29.04
CA ARG A 643 15.50 -21.80 28.83
C ARG A 643 14.75 -20.55 28.37
N PHE A 644 15.30 -19.39 28.66
CA PHE A 644 14.74 -18.10 28.27
C PHE A 644 15.82 -17.30 27.56
N ARG A 645 15.43 -16.62 26.49
CA ARG A 645 16.31 -15.77 25.71
C ARG A 645 15.56 -14.50 25.32
N ASP A 646 16.05 -13.35 25.73
CA ASP A 646 15.62 -12.09 25.15
C ASP A 646 16.10 -12.02 23.69
N VAL A 647 15.16 -11.70 22.80
CA VAL A 647 15.36 -11.44 21.37
C VAL A 647 14.86 -10.02 21.07
N PRO A 648 15.22 -9.40 19.94
CA PRO A 648 14.79 -8.04 19.62
C PRO A 648 13.28 -7.80 19.73
N GLU A 649 12.47 -8.82 19.41
CA GLU A 649 11.02 -8.79 19.37
C GLU A 649 10.36 -9.04 20.75
N GLY A 650 11.09 -9.59 21.72
CA GLY A 650 10.53 -9.97 23.03
C GLY A 650 11.34 -11.04 23.75
N THR A 651 10.67 -11.98 24.41
CA THR A 651 11.32 -13.11 25.10
C THR A 651 10.87 -14.43 24.51
N GLN A 652 11.84 -15.23 24.09
CA GLN A 652 11.64 -16.61 23.69
C GLN A 652 11.76 -17.55 24.90
N ILE A 653 10.72 -18.36 25.13
CA ILE A 653 10.75 -19.52 26.02
C ILE A 653 11.14 -20.73 25.16
N ILE A 654 12.16 -21.46 25.56
CA ILE A 654 12.67 -22.62 24.82
C ILE A 654 12.42 -23.85 25.70
N PHE A 655 11.52 -24.72 25.24
CA PHE A 655 11.10 -25.93 25.97
C PHE A 655 11.96 -27.14 25.61
N SER A 656 12.37 -27.24 24.34
CA SER A 656 13.27 -28.26 23.81
C SER A 656 14.14 -27.65 22.70
N ASP A 657 14.80 -28.47 21.88
CA ASP A 657 15.50 -27.96 20.69
C ASP A 657 14.54 -27.69 19.52
N GLU A 658 13.34 -28.26 19.55
CA GLU A 658 12.30 -28.10 18.52
C GLU A 658 11.14 -27.21 18.99
N ASP A 659 11.00 -27.01 20.30
CA ASP A 659 9.87 -26.32 20.91
C ASP A 659 10.23 -24.96 21.49
N SER A 660 9.56 -23.92 21.02
CA SER A 660 9.68 -22.60 21.61
C SER A 660 8.40 -21.78 21.50
N LEU A 661 8.26 -20.82 22.41
CA LEU A 661 7.24 -19.79 22.36
C LEU A 661 7.92 -18.42 22.39
N LEU A 662 7.76 -17.62 21.34
CA LEU A 662 8.13 -16.20 21.38
C LEU A 662 6.97 -15.38 21.95
N VAL A 663 7.21 -14.69 23.06
CA VAL A 663 6.26 -13.72 23.62
C VAL A 663 6.76 -12.32 23.30
N GLU A 664 6.06 -11.63 22.41
CA GLU A 664 6.48 -10.33 21.90
C GLU A 664 6.23 -9.20 22.90
N GLY A 665 7.12 -8.20 22.89
CA GLY A 665 6.96 -6.95 23.63
C GLY A 665 7.08 -7.05 25.16
N ILE A 666 7.45 -8.20 25.69
CA ILE A 666 7.71 -8.42 27.12
C ILE A 666 9.15 -8.90 27.33
N GLY A 667 9.82 -8.36 28.35
CA GLY A 667 11.17 -8.79 28.73
C GLY A 667 11.14 -9.99 29.68
N GLN A 668 12.26 -10.72 29.75
CA GLN A 668 12.34 -12.01 30.40
C GLN A 668 11.89 -12.01 31.86
N GLU A 669 12.31 -11.02 32.66
CA GLU A 669 11.96 -10.95 34.08
C GLU A 669 10.45 -10.80 34.30
N ALA A 670 9.81 -9.89 33.55
CA ALA A 670 8.38 -9.67 33.62
C ALA A 670 7.60 -10.91 33.19
N LEU A 671 8.04 -11.57 32.10
CA LEU A 671 7.42 -12.80 31.63
C LEU A 671 7.50 -13.92 32.66
N ARG A 672 8.68 -14.14 33.26
CA ARG A 672 8.89 -15.15 34.30
C ARG A 672 7.96 -14.93 35.48
N GLN A 673 7.86 -13.70 35.98
CA GLN A 673 6.94 -13.37 37.08
C GLN A 673 5.48 -13.66 36.72
N MET A 674 5.07 -13.30 35.50
CA MET A 674 3.69 -13.52 35.03
C MET A 674 3.32 -14.99 34.91
N ILE A 675 4.25 -15.85 34.51
CA ILE A 675 4.01 -17.29 34.44
C ILE A 675 4.27 -18.00 35.78
N GLY A 676 4.71 -17.29 36.82
CA GLY A 676 4.96 -17.84 38.16
C GLY A 676 6.31 -18.53 38.31
N LEU A 677 7.33 -18.08 37.59
CA LEU A 677 8.74 -18.44 37.80
C LEU A 677 9.44 -17.30 38.57
N SER A 678 10.20 -17.67 39.60
CA SER A 678 11.08 -16.76 40.35
C SER A 678 12.48 -16.67 39.78
#